data_AF-A0A2G9S1N5-F1
#
_entry.id   AF-A0A2G9S1N5-F1
#
_cell.length_a   1.000
_cell.length_b   1.000
_cell.length_c   1.000
_cell.angle_alpha   90.00
_cell.angle_beta   90.00
_cell.angle_gamma   90.00
#
_symmetry.space_group_name_H-M   'P 1'
#
loop_
_entity.id
_entity.type
_entity.pdbx_description
1 polymer ?
#
loop_
_entity_poly.entity_id
_entity_poly.type
_entity_poly.pdbx_seq_one_letter_code
_entity_poly.pdbx_strand_id
1 'polypeptide(L)'
;MQITEDLQERESERSHYSPFGNVQGPCRVAQFLVIYAPRRGILEVWSTQQGPRVGAFNVGKHCRLLCPGYKIMGLNNVTSQGWQPQTYQICLIDPVSGNVRTVNIPFHLALSDKKCERAKDLHLVKKLRTLLKSKSPNYERLEAEAKEILLDIKYPATKKQALENILASNRIPLSTLTSITQALMDSLQNQELECVDESLLVFCQYKLKLLHLYESVQKITSVTMETASTPSTKELAQLLRLEEGELIRLQTIIRNYRQEHTRSGVRFAEDEDGMLPVKTFLEYLECEQDSISVKKVSAEEYIALGSFFFWKCLHGECSTQEMCQTLESAGLSPQILLSLLLKVWLSKEKEMTERPQSLCCLHSMLSLLSNMKVAIDESWDLQSVSPWWQQMRTACVQSSSNGAALLSAHVGHSVAAGIASALAEKKLPKSLQEDDVESMTDSWEALSLDTEYWKLLLKQLEDCLILQTLLQCGVADTVAKWVFKQDISPDLLKEAREKRDSHSVQESGEVSPVVAILETAGESASDEQVLELLSLVYQHFPCSLDLDVLHAHCCWEYVVQWNKDPEVKTWLSLMMWSTFIIKRFSSAAYLIDKVGKAPKDRLCRRDVGMSDTSMTSFMGSCSDLLQTMMEADVSSEEMLAPVLEVEDSWVAMEGPNSIVELALEQKHIHYPLVEHQYVLSAIMYAIMKFSLKSVKPLSLFDSKGKNAFFKDLTSIQLLPSGDMDPSIVSLRQQVSMTGSFFFYVTYCCCII
;
A
#
# COMPACT_ATOMS: atom_id res chain seq x y z
N MET A 1 -48.04 33.10 -32.37
CA MET A 1 -47.75 31.96 -31.47
C MET A 1 -47.09 32.50 -30.22
N GLN A 2 -47.43 32.00 -29.03
CA GLN A 2 -46.86 32.37 -27.73
C GLN A 2 -46.23 31.12 -27.10
N ILE A 3 -44.90 31.04 -27.09
CA ILE A 3 -44.19 29.89 -26.50
C ILE A 3 -43.68 30.28 -25.11
N THR A 4 -44.05 29.48 -24.12
CA THR A 4 -43.69 29.57 -22.70
C THR A 4 -42.59 28.57 -22.40
N GLU A 5 -41.51 29.00 -21.76
CA GLU A 5 -40.47 28.12 -21.20
C GLU A 5 -40.38 28.33 -19.68
N ASP A 6 -40.51 27.24 -18.93
CA ASP A 6 -40.30 27.23 -17.48
C ASP A 6 -38.80 27.20 -17.18
N LEU A 7 -38.31 28.20 -16.45
CA LEU A 7 -36.90 28.32 -16.09
C LEU A 7 -36.58 27.49 -14.84
N GLN A 8 -35.61 26.58 -14.97
CA GLN A 8 -34.74 26.18 -13.86
C GLN A 8 -33.36 26.84 -14.06
N GLU A 9 -33.32 28.17 -13.94
CA GLU A 9 -32.04 28.89 -13.80
C GLU A 9 -31.48 28.61 -12.39
N ARG A 10 -30.17 28.27 -12.32
CA ARG A 10 -29.47 28.02 -11.06
C ARG A 10 -29.18 29.35 -10.37
N GLU A 11 -30.11 29.82 -9.55
CA GLU A 11 -29.81 30.87 -8.56
C GLU A 11 -29.34 30.24 -7.26
N SER A 12 -28.17 30.68 -6.81
CA SER A 12 -27.60 30.36 -5.51
C SER A 12 -27.79 31.56 -4.58
N GLU A 13 -28.75 31.50 -3.67
CA GLU A 13 -28.61 32.00 -2.28
C GLU A 13 -29.84 31.70 -1.41
N ARG A 14 -29.69 31.84 -0.09
CA ARG A 14 -30.61 31.33 0.94
C ARG A 14 -31.76 32.31 1.23
N SER A 15 -33.02 31.83 1.23
CA SER A 15 -34.02 32.27 2.22
C SER A 15 -35.22 31.32 2.37
N HIS A 16 -35.65 31.17 3.63
CA HIS A 16 -36.83 30.50 4.20
C HIS A 16 -37.84 29.79 3.29
N TYR A 17 -37.94 28.46 3.48
CA TYR A 17 -39.06 27.64 3.02
C TYR A 17 -40.38 28.04 3.70
N SER A 18 -41.44 28.20 2.90
CA SER A 18 -42.83 28.16 3.34
C SER A 18 -43.59 27.08 2.56
N PRO A 19 -44.59 26.37 3.13
CA PRO A 19 -45.02 25.09 2.55
C PRO A 19 -46.08 25.20 1.43
N PHE A 20 -46.51 26.41 1.05
CA PHE A 20 -47.67 26.63 0.18
C PHE A 20 -47.49 27.78 -0.83
N GLY A 21 -46.47 27.68 -1.69
CA GLY A 21 -46.27 28.58 -2.83
C GLY A 21 -45.75 27.82 -4.06
N ASN A 22 -46.31 28.09 -5.24
CA ASN A 22 -45.86 27.47 -6.49
C ASN A 22 -44.42 27.88 -6.83
N VAL A 23 -43.57 26.91 -7.15
CA VAL A 23 -42.13 27.09 -7.45
C VAL A 23 -41.88 27.52 -8.90
N GLN A 24 -42.91 27.96 -9.64
CA GLN A 24 -42.74 28.52 -10.98
C GLN A 24 -42.37 30.00 -10.90
N GLY A 25 -41.09 30.29 -11.17
CA GLY A 25 -40.65 31.66 -11.50
C GLY A 25 -41.33 32.21 -12.76
N PRO A 26 -41.15 33.50 -13.09
CA PRO A 26 -41.85 34.14 -14.20
C PRO A 26 -41.52 33.49 -15.56
N CYS A 27 -42.46 32.68 -16.04
CA CYS A 27 -42.39 31.97 -17.31
C CYS A 27 -42.21 32.97 -18.48
N ARG A 28 -41.07 32.92 -19.19
CA ARG A 28 -40.79 33.87 -20.27
C ARG A 28 -41.63 33.50 -21.51
N VAL A 29 -42.32 34.48 -22.08
CA VAL A 29 -43.23 34.27 -23.24
C VAL A 29 -42.63 34.87 -24.52
N ALA A 30 -42.23 34.02 -25.46
CA ALA A 30 -41.77 34.43 -26.77
C ALA A 30 -42.93 34.51 -27.78
N GLN A 31 -42.98 35.58 -28.57
CA GLN A 31 -43.99 35.76 -29.62
C GLN A 31 -43.39 35.60 -31.01
N PHE A 32 -44.04 34.77 -31.83
CA PHE A 32 -43.69 34.58 -33.24
C PHE A 32 -44.88 34.87 -34.16
N LEU A 33 -44.58 35.55 -35.27
CA LEU A 33 -45.46 35.86 -36.38
C LEU A 33 -45.33 34.76 -37.44
N VAL A 34 -46.43 34.11 -37.80
CA VAL A 34 -46.45 33.06 -38.83
C VAL A 34 -47.30 33.55 -40.00
N ILE A 35 -46.71 33.59 -41.19
CA ILE A 35 -47.32 34.12 -42.41
C ILE A 35 -47.41 33.01 -43.45
N TYR A 36 -48.63 32.72 -43.90
CA TYR A 36 -48.85 31.82 -45.04
C TYR A 36 -48.99 32.62 -46.33
N ALA A 37 -48.13 32.37 -47.32
CA ALA A 37 -48.07 33.06 -48.59
C ALA A 37 -48.60 32.14 -49.74
N PRO A 38 -49.92 32.09 -50.01
CA PRO A 38 -50.53 31.10 -50.91
C PRO A 38 -50.01 31.17 -52.35
N ARG A 39 -49.68 32.37 -52.86
CA ARG A 39 -49.10 32.54 -54.21
C ARG A 39 -47.74 31.85 -54.37
N ARG A 40 -46.96 31.75 -53.29
CA ARG A 40 -45.62 31.14 -53.28
C ARG A 40 -45.63 29.68 -52.80
N GLY A 41 -46.68 29.26 -52.08
CA GLY A 41 -46.72 27.95 -51.44
C GLY A 41 -45.70 27.83 -50.30
N ILE A 42 -45.57 28.88 -49.49
CA ILE A 42 -44.59 28.94 -48.39
C ILE A 42 -45.27 29.42 -47.11
N LEU A 43 -44.96 28.78 -46.00
CA LEU A 43 -45.25 29.24 -44.64
C LEU A 43 -43.96 29.80 -44.04
N GLU A 44 -43.91 31.09 -43.74
CA GLU A 44 -42.76 31.74 -43.12
C GLU A 44 -43.00 32.03 -41.64
N VAL A 45 -41.95 31.90 -40.84
CA VAL A 45 -41.94 32.19 -39.40
C VAL A 45 -40.95 33.32 -39.14
N TRP A 46 -41.43 34.35 -38.46
CA TRP A 46 -40.72 35.59 -38.13
C TRP A 46 -40.85 35.88 -36.63
N SER A 47 -39.86 36.53 -36.03
CA SER A 47 -40.02 37.12 -34.69
C SER A 47 -40.71 38.49 -34.77
N THR A 48 -41.39 38.92 -33.71
CA THR A 48 -42.37 40.01 -33.76
C THR A 48 -41.80 41.43 -33.78
N GLN A 49 -40.54 41.64 -33.38
CA GLN A 49 -39.92 42.96 -33.25
C GLN A 49 -38.70 43.09 -34.19
N GLN A 50 -38.95 43.30 -35.49
CA GLN A 50 -37.94 43.49 -36.54
C GLN A 50 -36.87 42.39 -36.71
N GLY A 51 -37.01 41.24 -36.04
CA GLY A 51 -36.00 40.19 -36.09
C GLY A 51 -36.01 39.37 -37.39
N PRO A 52 -34.96 38.53 -37.58
CA PRO A 52 -34.78 37.77 -38.81
C PRO A 52 -35.88 36.72 -39.03
N ARG A 53 -36.10 36.35 -40.30
CA ARG A 53 -36.89 35.16 -40.66
C ARG A 53 -36.28 33.91 -40.01
N VAL A 54 -36.99 33.34 -39.06
CA VAL A 54 -36.58 32.18 -38.23
C VAL A 54 -36.66 30.89 -39.04
N GLY A 55 -37.66 30.76 -39.91
CA GLY A 55 -37.83 29.59 -40.77
C GLY A 55 -38.78 29.82 -41.94
N ALA A 56 -38.70 28.95 -42.95
CA ALA A 56 -39.63 28.92 -44.08
C ALA A 56 -39.86 27.47 -44.52
N PHE A 57 -41.12 27.08 -44.69
CA PHE A 57 -41.54 25.73 -45.04
C PHE A 57 -42.33 25.75 -46.34
N ASN A 58 -42.04 24.82 -47.26
CA ASN A 58 -42.82 24.66 -48.49
C ASN A 58 -44.14 23.92 -48.18
N VAL A 59 -45.26 24.47 -48.64
CA VAL A 59 -46.61 23.93 -48.42
C VAL A 59 -47.46 24.08 -49.69
N GLY A 60 -48.52 23.28 -49.83
CA GLY A 60 -49.46 23.39 -50.95
C GLY A 60 -50.06 24.79 -51.08
N LYS A 61 -50.44 25.18 -52.31
CA LYS A 61 -50.98 26.52 -52.63
C LYS A 61 -52.40 26.79 -52.09
N HIS A 62 -53.09 25.75 -51.62
CA HIS A 62 -54.51 25.79 -51.20
C HIS A 62 -54.72 25.58 -49.69
N CYS A 63 -53.66 25.55 -48.88
CA CYS A 63 -53.78 25.35 -47.45
C CYS A 63 -54.45 26.57 -46.75
N ARG A 64 -55.04 26.34 -45.58
CA ARG A 64 -55.61 27.39 -44.71
C ARG A 64 -54.90 27.39 -43.37
N LEU A 65 -54.40 28.56 -42.96
CA LEU A 65 -53.82 28.77 -41.64
C LEU A 65 -54.93 29.16 -40.66
N LEU A 66 -55.08 28.39 -39.58
CA LEU A 66 -56.00 28.64 -38.48
C LEU A 66 -55.23 29.07 -37.24
N CYS A 67 -55.64 30.20 -36.66
CA CYS A 67 -55.17 30.69 -35.37
C CYS A 67 -56.38 30.70 -34.41
N PRO A 68 -56.56 29.70 -33.53
CA PRO A 68 -57.60 29.76 -32.50
C PRO A 68 -57.30 30.90 -31.52
N GLY A 69 -58.00 32.03 -31.71
CA GLY A 69 -57.79 33.26 -30.94
C GLY A 69 -58.37 33.28 -29.53
N TYR A 70 -59.05 32.21 -29.11
CA TYR A 70 -59.78 32.14 -27.83
C TYR A 70 -59.46 30.83 -27.11
N LYS A 71 -59.13 30.92 -25.82
CA LYS A 71 -59.27 29.77 -24.90
C LYS A 71 -60.76 29.43 -24.77
N ILE A 72 -61.09 28.18 -24.49
CA ILE A 72 -62.48 27.71 -24.34
C ILE A 72 -63.20 28.58 -23.31
N MET A 73 -64.22 29.31 -23.76
CA MET A 73 -64.98 30.24 -22.93
C MET A 73 -66.01 29.45 -22.11
N GLY A 74 -65.92 29.49 -20.78
CA GLY A 74 -66.88 28.81 -19.88
C GLY A 74 -66.30 27.87 -18.82
N LEU A 75 -64.98 27.73 -18.69
CA LEU A 75 -64.35 26.99 -17.58
C LEU A 75 -64.02 27.93 -16.41
N ASN A 76 -64.48 27.58 -15.21
CA ASN A 76 -64.17 28.32 -13.98
C ASN A 76 -62.71 28.09 -13.56
N ASN A 77 -62.02 29.15 -13.13
CA ASN A 77 -60.58 29.15 -12.81
C ASN A 77 -60.12 28.12 -11.75
N VAL A 78 -61.04 27.53 -10.99
CA VAL A 78 -60.74 26.55 -9.92
C VAL A 78 -60.45 25.16 -10.49
N THR A 79 -61.04 24.77 -11.62
CA THR A 79 -60.80 23.46 -12.26
C THR A 79 -59.69 23.50 -13.32
N SER A 80 -59.14 24.67 -13.64
CA SER A 80 -58.12 24.81 -14.69
C SER A 80 -56.67 24.61 -14.22
N GLN A 81 -56.39 24.50 -12.92
CA GLN A 81 -55.01 24.36 -12.43
C GLN A 81 -54.29 23.06 -12.86
N GLY A 82 -55.04 22.03 -13.28
CA GLY A 82 -54.47 20.79 -13.85
C GLY A 82 -54.62 20.65 -15.37
N TRP A 83 -55.30 21.57 -16.06
CA TRP A 83 -55.56 21.49 -17.50
C TRP A 83 -54.80 22.59 -18.24
N GLN A 84 -53.55 22.30 -18.61
CA GLN A 84 -52.96 22.99 -19.76
C GLN A 84 -53.71 22.52 -21.01
N PRO A 85 -54.48 23.38 -21.69
CA PRO A 85 -55.09 22.98 -22.94
C PRO A 85 -53.98 22.86 -23.97
N GLN A 86 -53.78 21.66 -24.53
CA GLN A 86 -53.04 21.47 -25.78
C GLN A 86 -53.84 22.02 -26.98
N THR A 87 -54.45 23.20 -26.83
CA THR A 87 -55.00 23.99 -27.93
C THR A 87 -53.83 24.40 -28.82
N TYR A 88 -53.66 23.69 -29.93
CA TYR A 88 -52.67 23.99 -30.95
C TYR A 88 -52.78 25.46 -31.36
N GLN A 89 -51.82 26.28 -30.94
CA GLN A 89 -51.92 27.74 -31.04
C GLN A 89 -51.99 28.25 -32.49
N ILE A 90 -51.43 27.48 -33.42
CA ILE A 90 -51.53 27.70 -34.87
C ILE A 90 -51.57 26.31 -35.54
N CYS A 91 -52.48 26.13 -36.48
CA CYS A 91 -52.62 24.92 -37.28
C CYS A 91 -52.77 25.25 -38.77
N LEU A 92 -52.15 24.46 -39.63
CA LEU A 92 -52.25 24.56 -41.08
C LEU A 92 -53.00 23.34 -41.62
N ILE A 93 -54.15 23.57 -42.24
CA ILE A 93 -54.96 22.52 -42.87
C ILE A 93 -54.73 22.54 -44.37
N ASP A 94 -54.37 21.40 -44.95
CA ASP A 94 -54.36 21.22 -46.39
C ASP A 94 -55.67 20.54 -46.85
N PRO A 95 -56.62 21.28 -47.47
CA PRO A 95 -57.93 20.73 -47.81
C PRO A 95 -57.89 19.70 -48.94
N VAL A 96 -56.78 19.58 -49.68
CA VAL A 96 -56.63 18.59 -50.76
C VAL A 96 -56.13 17.25 -50.24
N SER A 97 -55.26 17.23 -49.23
CA SER A 97 -54.73 15.99 -48.63
C SER A 97 -55.38 15.61 -47.30
N GLY A 98 -56.28 16.44 -46.76
CA GLY A 98 -56.94 16.21 -45.46
C GLY A 98 -56.02 16.37 -44.25
N ASN A 99 -54.74 16.72 -44.45
CA ASN A 99 -53.73 16.72 -43.41
C ASN A 99 -53.75 17.99 -42.57
N VAL A 100 -53.64 17.78 -41.25
CA VAL A 100 -53.56 18.79 -40.20
C VAL A 100 -52.10 18.89 -39.77
N ARG A 101 -51.44 20.02 -40.05
CA ARG A 101 -50.02 20.24 -39.72
C ARG A 101 -49.87 21.32 -38.65
N THR A 102 -49.18 20.99 -37.57
CA THR A 102 -48.87 21.91 -36.46
C THR A 102 -47.46 22.45 -36.61
N VAL A 103 -47.25 23.71 -36.24
CA VAL A 103 -45.91 24.33 -36.21
C VAL A 103 -45.47 24.41 -34.77
N ASN A 104 -44.32 23.80 -34.44
CA ASN A 104 -43.68 23.93 -33.14
C ASN A 104 -42.35 24.67 -33.31
N ILE A 105 -42.09 25.68 -32.46
CA ILE A 105 -40.90 26.54 -32.54
C ILE A 105 -40.25 26.53 -31.15
N PRO A 106 -39.02 26.00 -31.00
CA PRO A 106 -38.28 26.06 -29.74
C PRO A 106 -38.04 27.50 -29.25
N PHE A 107 -38.14 27.73 -27.94
CA PHE A 107 -38.05 29.07 -27.34
C PHE A 107 -36.72 29.79 -27.65
N HIS A 108 -35.59 29.07 -27.64
CA HIS A 108 -34.27 29.64 -27.94
C HIS A 108 -34.17 30.33 -29.32
N LEU A 109 -35.04 30.01 -30.28
CA LEU A 109 -35.09 30.67 -31.58
C LEU A 109 -35.69 32.10 -31.53
N ALA A 110 -36.29 32.49 -30.40
CA ALA A 110 -36.68 33.87 -30.14
C ALA A 110 -35.47 34.75 -29.76
N LEU A 111 -34.44 34.12 -29.18
CA LEU A 111 -33.22 34.77 -28.69
C LEU A 111 -32.07 34.72 -29.73
N SER A 112 -32.20 33.88 -30.76
CA SER A 112 -31.18 33.70 -31.80
C SER A 112 -31.25 34.81 -32.86
N ASP A 113 -30.74 35.99 -32.53
CA ASP A 113 -30.44 36.97 -33.57
C ASP A 113 -29.20 36.55 -34.38
N LYS A 114 -29.09 37.00 -35.64
CA LYS A 114 -27.99 36.66 -36.56
C LYS A 114 -26.61 37.19 -36.11
N LYS A 115 -26.58 37.96 -35.02
CA LYS A 115 -25.37 38.49 -34.34
C LYS A 115 -25.26 38.02 -32.88
N CYS A 116 -25.87 36.89 -32.50
CA CYS A 116 -25.82 36.40 -31.11
C CYS A 116 -24.38 36.05 -30.69
N GLU A 117 -23.76 36.95 -29.93
CA GLU A 117 -22.36 36.82 -29.49
C GLU A 117 -22.16 35.57 -28.62
N ARG A 118 -23.16 35.18 -27.84
CA ARG A 118 -23.16 33.96 -27.04
C ARG A 118 -23.07 32.68 -27.89
N ALA A 119 -23.62 32.70 -29.11
CA ALA A 119 -23.50 31.60 -30.06
C ALA A 119 -22.11 31.58 -30.76
N LYS A 120 -21.51 32.76 -31.00
CA LYS A 120 -20.11 32.90 -31.45
C LYS A 120 -19.17 32.29 -30.39
N ASP A 121 -19.31 32.71 -29.13
CA ASP A 121 -18.47 32.25 -28.02
C ASP A 121 -18.58 30.73 -27.80
N LEU A 122 -19.80 30.18 -27.87
CA LEU A 122 -19.99 28.71 -27.79
C LEU A 122 -19.37 27.97 -28.99
N HIS A 123 -19.31 28.58 -30.18
CA HIS A 123 -18.60 28.02 -31.32
C HIS A 123 -17.08 28.13 -31.17
N LEU A 124 -16.56 29.23 -30.62
CA LEU A 124 -15.16 29.42 -30.27
C LEU A 124 -14.69 28.35 -29.26
N VAL A 125 -15.45 28.06 -28.20
CA VAL A 125 -15.16 26.97 -27.26
C VAL A 125 -15.19 25.59 -27.93
N LYS A 126 -16.08 25.36 -28.91
CA LYS A 126 -16.08 24.12 -29.70
C LYS A 126 -14.83 24.02 -30.60
N LYS A 127 -14.41 25.11 -31.24
CA LYS A 127 -13.17 25.20 -32.04
C LYS A 127 -11.94 24.89 -31.17
N LEU A 128 -11.84 25.55 -30.01
CA LEU A 128 -10.81 25.29 -29.00
C LEU A 128 -10.75 23.80 -28.62
N ARG A 129 -11.89 23.20 -28.27
CA ARG A 129 -11.97 21.77 -27.93
C ARG A 129 -11.56 20.85 -29.10
N THR A 130 -11.76 21.24 -30.36
CA THR A 130 -11.26 20.47 -31.50
C THR A 130 -9.75 20.62 -31.71
N LEU A 131 -9.18 21.82 -31.48
CA LEU A 131 -7.73 22.04 -31.52
C LEU A 131 -7.00 21.20 -30.47
N LEU A 132 -7.49 21.22 -29.21
CA LEU A 132 -6.95 20.44 -28.10
C LEU A 132 -7.01 18.92 -28.31
N LYS A 133 -7.93 18.43 -29.15
CA LYS A 133 -8.07 16.99 -29.48
C LYS A 133 -7.22 16.54 -30.66
N SER A 134 -6.64 17.47 -31.42
CA SER A 134 -5.79 17.14 -32.57
C SER A 134 -4.53 16.36 -32.14
N LYS A 135 -3.97 15.55 -33.05
CA LYS A 135 -2.89 14.58 -32.74
C LYS A 135 -1.47 15.15 -32.87
N SER A 136 -1.29 16.37 -33.40
CA SER A 136 0.01 16.93 -33.75
C SER A 136 0.12 18.40 -33.31
N PRO A 137 0.55 18.68 -32.07
CA PRO A 137 0.70 20.05 -31.58
C PRO A 137 2.02 20.66 -32.05
N ASN A 138 1.96 21.66 -32.92
CA ASN A 138 3.00 22.69 -32.96
C ASN A 138 2.69 23.65 -31.80
N TYR A 139 3.40 23.52 -30.68
CA TYR A 139 3.06 24.19 -29.43
C TYR A 139 2.92 25.72 -29.56
N GLU A 140 3.84 26.37 -30.29
CA GLU A 140 3.78 27.82 -30.57
C GLU A 140 2.51 28.26 -31.32
N ARG A 141 2.05 27.46 -32.30
CA ARG A 141 0.83 27.76 -33.06
C ARG A 141 -0.42 27.49 -32.24
N LEU A 142 -0.42 26.41 -31.45
CA LEU A 142 -1.50 26.11 -30.53
C LEU A 142 -1.64 27.21 -29.47
N GLU A 143 -0.53 27.75 -28.98
CA GLU A 143 -0.50 28.87 -28.05
C GLU A 143 -1.07 30.16 -28.67
N ALA A 144 -0.63 30.53 -29.88
CA ALA A 144 -1.14 31.70 -30.59
C ALA A 144 -2.65 31.58 -30.89
N GLU A 145 -3.09 30.45 -31.47
CA GLU A 145 -4.51 30.22 -31.77
C GLU A 145 -5.38 30.14 -30.51
N ALA A 146 -4.87 29.60 -29.39
CA ALA A 146 -5.59 29.57 -28.12
C ALA A 146 -5.71 30.97 -27.50
N LYS A 147 -4.63 31.77 -27.55
CA LYS A 147 -4.64 33.19 -27.10
C LYS A 147 -5.65 34.00 -27.91
N GLU A 148 -5.61 33.92 -29.24
CA GLU A 148 -6.59 34.59 -30.10
C GLU A 148 -8.02 34.17 -29.73
N ILE A 149 -8.32 32.87 -29.70
CA ILE A 149 -9.68 32.37 -29.39
C ILE A 149 -10.17 32.83 -28.01
N LEU A 150 -9.29 32.91 -27.01
CA LEU A 150 -9.63 33.35 -25.65
C LEU A 150 -9.91 34.86 -25.54
N LEU A 151 -9.14 35.67 -26.25
CA LEU A 151 -9.34 37.13 -26.33
C LEU A 151 -10.60 37.48 -27.13
N ASP A 152 -10.95 36.65 -28.12
CA ASP A 152 -12.06 36.85 -29.06
C ASP A 152 -13.45 36.44 -28.50
N ILE A 153 -13.48 35.74 -27.35
CA ILE A 153 -14.67 35.46 -26.52
C ILE A 153 -15.05 36.72 -25.74
N LYS A 154 -16.34 37.00 -25.62
CA LYS A 154 -16.84 38.19 -24.89
C LYS A 154 -17.34 37.87 -23.48
N TYR A 155 -18.10 36.79 -23.29
CA TYR A 155 -18.74 36.52 -22.00
C TYR A 155 -17.76 35.95 -20.95
N PRO A 156 -17.60 36.56 -19.76
CA PRO A 156 -16.66 36.10 -18.72
C PRO A 156 -16.86 34.64 -18.28
N ALA A 157 -18.10 34.20 -18.08
CA ALA A 157 -18.41 32.80 -17.76
C ALA A 157 -17.97 31.82 -18.87
N THR A 158 -18.00 32.24 -20.13
CA THR A 158 -17.51 31.43 -21.27
C THR A 158 -15.99 31.51 -21.41
N LYS A 159 -15.34 32.62 -21.02
CA LYS A 159 -13.87 32.69 -20.85
C LYS A 159 -13.39 31.74 -19.76
N LYS A 160 -14.04 31.73 -18.59
CA LYS A 160 -13.75 30.79 -17.49
C LYS A 160 -13.85 29.35 -17.98
N GLN A 161 -14.96 28.99 -18.61
CA GLN A 161 -15.14 27.65 -19.18
C GLN A 161 -14.07 27.32 -20.23
N ALA A 162 -13.70 28.25 -21.11
CA ALA A 162 -12.65 28.05 -22.11
C ALA A 162 -11.29 27.77 -21.46
N LEU A 163 -10.91 28.55 -20.44
CA LEU A 163 -9.69 28.38 -19.66
C LEU A 163 -9.68 27.05 -18.90
N GLU A 164 -10.78 26.66 -18.26
CA GLU A 164 -10.93 25.34 -17.60
C GLU A 164 -10.73 24.19 -18.60
N ASN A 165 -11.23 24.28 -19.84
CA ASN A 165 -11.00 23.27 -20.87
C ASN A 165 -9.52 23.20 -21.32
N ILE A 166 -8.77 24.29 -21.23
CA ILE A 166 -7.33 24.35 -21.55
C ILE A 166 -6.51 23.73 -20.41
N LEU A 167 -6.76 24.15 -19.17
CA LEU A 167 -6.09 23.63 -17.96
C LEU A 167 -6.36 22.13 -17.74
N ALA A 168 -7.53 21.63 -18.15
CA ALA A 168 -7.88 20.21 -18.09
C ALA A 168 -7.27 19.34 -19.21
N SER A 169 -6.38 19.89 -20.04
CA SER A 169 -5.74 19.18 -21.15
C SER A 169 -4.33 18.67 -20.81
N ASN A 170 -4.19 17.37 -20.62
CA ASN A 170 -2.90 16.70 -20.33
C ASN A 170 -1.85 16.80 -21.47
N ARG A 171 -2.16 17.45 -22.60
CA ARG A 171 -1.28 17.53 -23.80
C ARG A 171 -0.57 18.87 -23.97
N ILE A 172 -0.79 19.83 -23.09
CA ILE A 172 -0.20 21.17 -23.20
C ILE A 172 0.97 21.27 -22.22
N PRO A 173 2.16 21.74 -22.64
CA PRO A 173 3.28 21.95 -21.73
C PRO A 173 2.96 23.10 -20.74
N LEU A 174 3.53 23.00 -19.54
CA LEU A 174 3.33 23.96 -18.45
C LEU A 174 3.59 25.42 -18.90
N SER A 175 4.67 25.65 -19.66
CA SER A 175 5.03 26.98 -20.18
C SER A 175 3.91 27.63 -21.00
N THR A 176 3.27 26.87 -21.89
CA THR A 176 2.14 27.36 -22.70
C THR A 176 0.88 27.58 -21.85
N LEU A 177 0.63 26.76 -20.81
CA LEU A 177 -0.48 27.00 -19.87
C LEU A 177 -0.30 28.31 -19.09
N THR A 178 0.91 28.54 -18.55
CA THR A 178 1.26 29.79 -17.84
C THR A 178 1.16 30.98 -18.79
N SER A 179 1.73 30.88 -20.00
CA SER A 179 1.72 31.94 -21.02
C SER A 179 0.31 32.31 -21.51
N ILE A 180 -0.59 31.34 -21.66
CA ILE A 180 -2.00 31.58 -22.01
C ILE A 180 -2.74 32.26 -20.85
N THR A 181 -2.54 31.78 -19.61
CA THR A 181 -3.24 32.31 -18.44
C THR A 181 -2.74 33.72 -18.08
N GLN A 182 -1.44 33.99 -18.27
CA GLN A 182 -0.85 35.32 -18.12
C GLN A 182 -1.42 36.30 -19.15
N ALA A 183 -1.47 35.93 -20.43
CA ALA A 183 -2.06 36.80 -21.46
C ALA A 183 -3.55 37.11 -21.22
N LEU A 184 -4.29 36.19 -20.59
CA LEU A 184 -5.65 36.46 -20.10
C LEU A 184 -5.65 37.44 -18.91
N MET A 185 -4.75 37.28 -17.95
CA MET A 185 -4.64 38.17 -16.78
C MET A 185 -4.27 39.60 -17.22
N ASP A 186 -3.26 39.74 -18.08
CA ASP A 186 -2.84 41.01 -18.67
C ASP A 186 -4.00 41.65 -19.45
N SER A 187 -4.77 40.87 -20.22
CA SER A 187 -5.94 41.37 -20.94
C SER A 187 -7.09 41.82 -20.03
N LEU A 188 -7.22 41.24 -18.82
CA LEU A 188 -8.25 41.64 -17.85
C LEU A 188 -7.82 42.85 -17.03
N GLN A 189 -6.52 42.99 -16.71
CA GLN A 189 -5.96 44.16 -16.03
C GLN A 189 -5.96 45.42 -16.92
N ASN A 190 -5.82 45.25 -18.24
CA ASN A 190 -5.87 46.35 -19.21
C ASN A 190 -7.30 46.72 -19.68
N GLN A 191 -8.35 46.13 -19.10
CA GLN A 191 -9.75 46.49 -19.38
C GLN A 191 -10.25 47.55 -18.40
N GLU A 192 -11.16 48.41 -18.86
CA GLU A 192 -11.74 49.48 -18.05
C GLU A 192 -12.51 48.90 -16.84
N LEU A 193 -12.32 49.53 -15.67
CA LEU A 193 -12.75 49.03 -14.34
C LEU A 193 -14.24 48.66 -14.23
N GLU A 194 -15.12 49.21 -15.07
CA GLU A 194 -16.56 48.93 -15.05
C GLU A 194 -16.95 47.61 -15.75
N CYS A 195 -16.03 46.97 -16.50
CA CYS A 195 -16.30 45.71 -17.24
C CYS A 195 -15.55 44.48 -16.70
N VAL A 196 -14.76 44.62 -15.65
CA VAL A 196 -13.95 43.53 -15.10
C VAL A 196 -14.79 42.65 -14.16
N ASP A 197 -15.00 41.39 -14.56
CA ASP A 197 -15.57 40.37 -13.66
C ASP A 197 -14.50 39.97 -12.63
N GLU A 198 -14.61 40.51 -11.40
CA GLU A 198 -13.71 40.22 -10.28
C GLU A 198 -13.55 38.71 -10.05
N SER A 199 -14.61 37.92 -10.25
CA SER A 199 -14.58 36.47 -10.04
C SER A 199 -13.71 35.74 -11.08
N LEU A 200 -13.62 36.27 -12.31
CA LEU A 200 -12.74 35.75 -13.36
C LEU A 200 -11.29 36.19 -13.12
N LEU A 201 -11.07 37.44 -12.71
CA LEU A 201 -9.73 37.97 -12.43
C LEU A 201 -9.08 37.20 -11.26
N VAL A 202 -9.82 37.01 -10.17
CA VAL A 202 -9.41 36.20 -9.01
C VAL A 202 -9.14 34.75 -9.41
N PHE A 203 -9.99 34.14 -10.25
CA PHE A 203 -9.77 32.78 -10.77
C PHE A 203 -8.48 32.66 -11.60
N CYS A 204 -8.18 33.62 -12.47
CA CYS A 204 -6.95 33.65 -13.25
C CYS A 204 -5.71 33.82 -12.35
N GLN A 205 -5.76 34.71 -11.35
CA GLN A 205 -4.69 34.87 -10.36
C GLN A 205 -4.41 33.58 -9.59
N TYR A 206 -5.44 32.90 -9.10
CA TYR A 206 -5.28 31.63 -8.38
C TYR A 206 -4.70 30.52 -9.26
N LYS A 207 -5.16 30.38 -10.51
CA LYS A 207 -4.60 29.36 -11.42
C LYS A 207 -3.17 29.69 -11.86
N LEU A 208 -2.79 30.97 -11.99
CA LEU A 208 -1.39 31.36 -12.19
C LEU A 208 -0.52 31.08 -10.96
N LYS A 209 -0.97 31.42 -9.74
CA LYS A 209 -0.25 31.11 -8.50
C LYS A 209 0.08 29.62 -8.39
N LEU A 210 -0.90 28.76 -8.71
CA LEU A 210 -0.70 27.30 -8.74
C LEU A 210 0.21 26.82 -9.87
N LEU A 211 0.14 27.40 -11.07
CA LEU A 211 1.04 27.05 -12.17
C LEU A 211 2.50 27.44 -11.86
N HIS A 212 2.73 28.60 -11.27
CA HIS A 212 4.06 29.03 -10.82
C HIS A 212 4.57 28.20 -9.64
N LEU A 213 3.71 27.76 -8.72
CA LEU A 213 4.07 26.81 -7.67
C LEU A 213 4.56 25.49 -8.27
N TYR A 214 3.79 24.90 -9.19
CA TYR A 214 4.17 23.67 -9.88
C TYR A 214 5.50 23.84 -10.66
N GLU A 215 5.68 24.99 -11.34
CA GLU A 215 6.93 25.32 -12.04
C GLU A 215 8.14 25.42 -11.09
N SER A 216 7.95 26.03 -9.91
CA SER A 216 8.98 26.21 -8.90
C SER A 216 9.38 24.88 -8.26
N VAL A 217 8.39 24.04 -7.92
CA VAL A 217 8.62 22.67 -7.45
C VAL A 217 9.36 21.88 -8.53
N GLN A 218 8.88 21.86 -9.78
CA GLN A 218 9.54 21.11 -10.86
C GLN A 218 10.99 21.56 -11.11
N LYS A 219 11.30 22.85 -10.96
CA LYS A 219 12.68 23.36 -11.02
C LYS A 219 13.54 22.76 -9.90
N ILE A 220 13.11 22.83 -8.64
CA ILE A 220 13.81 22.23 -7.48
C ILE A 220 13.98 20.72 -7.69
N THR A 221 12.90 20.02 -8.08
CA THR A 221 12.84 18.58 -8.39
C THR A 221 13.71 18.14 -9.58
N SER A 222 14.18 19.09 -10.40
CA SER A 222 15.10 18.85 -11.53
C SER A 222 16.57 19.10 -11.20
N VAL A 223 16.85 19.89 -10.16
CA VAL A 223 18.21 20.11 -9.65
C VAL A 223 18.54 18.95 -8.69
N THR A 224 19.00 17.84 -9.26
CA THR A 224 19.48 16.70 -8.48
C THR A 224 20.79 17.07 -7.80
N MET A 225 20.79 17.16 -6.48
CA MET A 225 22.03 17.23 -5.70
C MET A 225 22.70 15.86 -5.67
N GLU A 226 24.04 15.83 -5.74
CA GLU A 226 24.78 14.60 -5.48
C GLU A 226 24.46 14.10 -4.06
N THR A 227 24.11 12.83 -3.92
CA THR A 227 23.72 12.24 -2.64
C THR A 227 24.81 12.47 -1.61
N ALA A 228 24.49 13.22 -0.55
CA ALA A 228 25.39 13.40 0.58
C ALA A 228 25.85 12.03 1.10
N SER A 229 27.10 11.96 1.58
CA SER A 229 27.65 10.76 2.20
C SER A 229 26.70 10.24 3.27
N THR A 230 26.51 8.92 3.33
CA THR A 230 25.67 8.28 4.35
C THR A 230 26.07 8.79 5.74
N PRO A 231 25.14 9.36 6.52
CA PRO A 231 25.47 10.00 7.79
C PRO A 231 26.02 8.95 8.75
N SER A 232 27.04 9.32 9.52
CA SER A 232 27.64 8.38 10.47
C SER A 232 26.64 8.02 11.58
N THR A 233 26.79 6.84 12.19
CA THR A 233 25.93 6.43 13.32
C THR A 233 25.97 7.43 14.47
N LYS A 234 27.10 8.12 14.65
CA LYS A 234 27.28 9.18 15.66
C LYS A 234 26.53 10.47 15.31
N GLU A 235 26.56 10.90 14.04
CA GLU A 235 25.75 12.03 13.57
C GLU A 235 24.25 11.75 13.74
N LEU A 236 23.81 10.53 13.44
CA LEU A 236 22.41 10.11 13.61
C LEU A 236 21.99 10.08 15.10
N ALA A 237 22.84 9.53 15.99
CA ALA A 237 22.58 9.53 17.43
C ALA A 237 22.44 10.96 17.98
N GLN A 238 23.35 11.85 17.60
CA GLN A 238 23.32 13.27 17.99
C GLN A 238 22.08 14.00 17.46
N LEU A 239 21.68 13.76 16.21
CA LEU A 239 20.51 14.36 15.58
C LEU A 239 19.18 13.88 16.21
N LEU A 240 19.12 12.61 16.61
CA LEU A 240 17.95 12.04 17.29
C LEU A 240 17.95 12.27 18.81
N ARG A 241 19.05 12.79 19.38
CA ARG A 241 19.28 12.96 20.83
C ARG A 241 19.12 11.64 21.60
N LEU A 242 19.66 10.55 21.05
CA LEU A 242 19.68 9.22 21.64
C LEU A 242 21.11 8.81 22.00
N GLU A 243 21.26 7.88 22.94
CA GLU A 243 22.57 7.24 23.16
C GLU A 243 22.96 6.34 21.96
N GLU A 244 24.27 6.15 21.73
CA GLU A 244 24.74 5.30 20.62
C GLU A 244 24.20 3.86 20.73
N GLY A 245 24.03 3.35 21.96
CA GLY A 245 23.43 2.04 22.23
C GLY A 245 21.94 1.96 21.88
N GLU A 246 21.14 2.96 22.29
CA GLU A 246 19.71 3.04 21.97
C GLU A 246 19.45 3.11 20.46
N LEU A 247 20.31 3.83 19.71
CA LEU A 247 20.19 3.87 18.26
C LEU A 247 20.46 2.51 17.61
N ILE A 248 21.47 1.76 18.10
CA ILE A 248 21.80 0.41 17.60
C ILE A 248 20.66 -0.57 17.93
N ARG A 249 20.07 -0.45 19.12
CA ARG A 249 18.88 -1.18 19.58
C ARG A 249 17.71 -0.98 18.63
N LEU A 250 17.34 0.27 18.38
CA LEU A 250 16.26 0.65 17.47
C LEU A 250 16.52 0.20 16.02
N GLN A 251 17.75 0.35 15.51
CA GLN A 251 18.11 -0.14 14.18
C GLN A 251 18.00 -1.67 14.07
N THR A 252 18.30 -2.42 15.14
CA THR A 252 18.15 -3.87 15.18
C THR A 252 16.68 -4.29 15.22
N ILE A 253 15.86 -3.65 16.04
CA ILE A 253 14.41 -3.90 16.11
C ILE A 253 13.74 -3.65 14.74
N ILE A 254 14.01 -2.51 14.10
CA ILE A 254 13.47 -2.18 12.77
C ILE A 254 14.00 -3.12 11.68
N ARG A 255 15.26 -3.55 11.75
CA ARG A 255 15.84 -4.53 10.83
C ARG A 255 15.15 -5.89 10.93
N ASN A 256 14.89 -6.37 12.15
CA ASN A 256 14.20 -7.64 12.40
C ASN A 256 12.75 -7.56 11.87
N TYR A 257 12.00 -6.51 12.22
CA TYR A 257 10.68 -6.21 11.67
C TYR A 257 10.67 -6.22 10.13
N ARG A 258 11.61 -5.50 9.49
CA ARG A 258 11.69 -5.38 8.03
C ARG A 258 11.94 -6.72 7.34
N GLN A 259 12.81 -7.59 7.88
CA GLN A 259 13.13 -8.88 7.26
C GLN A 259 11.86 -9.74 7.09
N GLU A 260 11.04 -9.79 8.14
CA GLU A 260 9.85 -10.65 8.19
C GLU A 260 8.65 -10.02 7.46
N HIS A 261 8.57 -8.68 7.38
CA HIS A 261 7.54 -7.94 6.61
C HIS A 261 7.72 -7.95 5.07
N THR A 262 8.61 -8.80 4.52
CA THR A 262 8.94 -8.85 3.09
C THR A 262 7.92 -9.58 2.21
N ARG A 263 6.63 -9.20 2.28
CA ARG A 263 5.71 -9.46 1.15
C ARG A 263 6.22 -8.74 -0.10
N SER A 264 6.64 -9.50 -1.11
CA SER A 264 7.20 -9.05 -2.37
C SER A 264 6.11 -8.48 -3.29
N GLY A 265 5.76 -7.21 -3.06
CA GLY A 265 4.89 -6.47 -3.96
C GLY A 265 5.58 -6.24 -5.31
N VAL A 266 4.96 -6.70 -6.40
CA VAL A 266 5.40 -6.39 -7.76
C VAL A 266 5.10 -4.91 -8.03
N ARG A 267 6.14 -4.08 -8.17
CA ARG A 267 6.02 -2.72 -8.69
C ARG A 267 6.09 -2.73 -10.21
N PHE A 268 5.29 -1.88 -10.85
CA PHE A 268 5.34 -1.70 -12.29
C PHE A 268 6.19 -0.46 -12.62
N ALA A 269 6.88 -0.48 -13.76
CA ALA A 269 7.70 0.66 -14.19
C ALA A 269 6.89 1.93 -14.58
N GLU A 270 5.56 1.86 -14.51
CA GLU A 270 4.66 3.01 -14.67
C GLU A 270 4.44 3.76 -13.33
N ASP A 271 4.85 3.17 -12.19
CA ASP A 271 4.89 3.81 -10.87
C ASP A 271 6.13 4.74 -10.75
N GLU A 272 6.29 5.68 -11.67
CA GLU A 272 7.32 6.75 -11.62
C GLU A 272 7.00 7.72 -10.47
N ASP A 273 7.47 7.35 -9.28
CA ASP A 273 7.18 8.02 -8.03
C ASP A 273 7.57 9.51 -8.03
N GLY A 274 6.55 10.37 -7.95
CA GLY A 274 6.69 11.83 -7.83
C GLY A 274 6.23 12.63 -9.06
N MET A 275 5.84 12.00 -10.18
CA MET A 275 5.32 12.73 -11.35
C MET A 275 3.80 12.88 -11.33
N LEU A 276 3.29 13.96 -10.73
CA LEU A 276 1.86 14.29 -10.72
C LEU A 276 1.48 15.15 -11.96
N PRO A 277 0.49 14.78 -12.78
CA PRO A 277 0.07 15.60 -13.92
C PRO A 277 -0.47 16.98 -13.49
N VAL A 278 -0.12 18.04 -14.23
CA VAL A 278 -0.53 19.43 -13.96
C VAL A 278 -2.05 19.57 -13.78
N LYS A 279 -2.85 18.88 -14.60
CA LYS A 279 -4.32 18.82 -14.45
C LYS A 279 -4.71 18.38 -13.03
N THR A 280 -4.17 17.25 -12.61
CA THR A 280 -4.47 16.59 -11.34
C THR A 280 -4.06 17.47 -10.16
N PHE A 281 -2.88 18.10 -10.23
CA PHE A 281 -2.42 19.12 -9.27
C PHE A 281 -3.40 20.30 -9.15
N LEU A 282 -3.87 20.85 -10.27
CA LEU A 282 -4.82 21.96 -10.32
C LEU A 282 -6.25 21.57 -9.89
N GLU A 283 -6.57 20.28 -9.84
CA GLU A 283 -7.85 19.75 -9.35
C GLU A 283 -7.83 19.52 -7.83
N TYR A 284 -6.69 19.18 -7.22
CA TYR A 284 -6.55 18.92 -5.78
C TYR A 284 -6.44 20.18 -4.91
N LEU A 285 -5.98 21.30 -5.46
CA LEU A 285 -5.75 22.53 -4.71
C LEU A 285 -6.87 23.56 -4.91
N GLU A 286 -7.39 24.08 -3.79
CA GLU A 286 -8.22 25.27 -3.69
C GLU A 286 -7.37 26.44 -3.18
N CYS A 287 -7.72 27.66 -3.58
CA CYS A 287 -7.06 28.88 -3.10
C CYS A 287 -8.16 29.82 -2.59
N GLU A 288 -8.08 30.18 -1.33
CA GLU A 288 -9.01 31.10 -0.66
C GLU A 288 -8.21 32.23 -0.02
N GLN A 289 -8.44 33.47 -0.48
CA GLN A 289 -7.86 34.68 0.12
C GLN A 289 -6.34 34.59 0.38
N ASP A 290 -5.62 34.16 -0.66
CA ASP A 290 -4.15 33.97 -0.71
C ASP A 290 -3.59 32.73 0.01
N SER A 291 -4.40 32.05 0.84
CA SER A 291 -4.08 30.73 1.40
C SER A 291 -4.42 29.59 0.43
N ILE A 292 -3.60 28.53 0.41
CA ILE A 292 -3.85 27.32 -0.38
C ILE A 292 -4.35 26.20 0.54
N SER A 293 -5.51 25.63 0.20
CA SER A 293 -6.11 24.48 0.87
C SER A 293 -6.11 23.26 -0.06
N VAL A 294 -6.07 22.06 0.53
CA VAL A 294 -6.26 20.81 -0.21
C VAL A 294 -7.74 20.44 -0.13
N LYS A 295 -8.34 20.15 -1.29
CA LYS A 295 -9.73 19.68 -1.34
C LYS A 295 -9.92 18.39 -0.55
N LYS A 296 -11.17 18.06 -0.20
CA LYS A 296 -11.51 16.74 0.33
C LYS A 296 -11.32 15.69 -0.77
N VAL A 297 -10.16 15.05 -0.71
CA VAL A 297 -9.54 14.19 -1.72
C VAL A 297 -9.25 12.83 -1.07
N SER A 298 -9.19 11.75 -1.85
CA SER A 298 -8.97 10.41 -1.27
C SER A 298 -7.56 10.25 -0.69
N ALA A 299 -7.37 9.23 0.16
CA ALA A 299 -6.10 9.02 0.85
C ALA A 299 -4.92 8.76 -0.13
N GLU A 300 -5.17 8.08 -1.25
CA GLU A 300 -4.17 7.79 -2.29
C GLU A 300 -3.76 9.05 -3.05
N GLU A 301 -4.74 9.87 -3.42
CA GLU A 301 -4.52 11.15 -4.11
C GLU A 301 -3.78 12.16 -3.20
N TYR A 302 -4.04 12.11 -1.89
CA TYR A 302 -3.30 12.89 -0.87
C TYR A 302 -1.83 12.43 -0.75
N ILE A 303 -1.58 11.11 -0.82
CA ILE A 303 -0.22 10.54 -0.89
C ILE A 303 0.47 10.95 -2.20
N ALA A 304 -0.23 10.96 -3.33
CA ALA A 304 0.32 11.39 -4.62
C ALA A 304 0.72 12.87 -4.62
N LEU A 305 -0.12 13.75 -4.06
CA LEU A 305 0.19 15.16 -3.88
C LEU A 305 1.38 15.38 -2.93
N GLY A 306 1.40 14.69 -1.79
CA GLY A 306 2.53 14.76 -0.86
C GLY A 306 3.83 14.23 -1.49
N SER A 307 3.75 13.17 -2.30
CA SER A 307 4.90 12.59 -2.99
C SER A 307 5.48 13.57 -4.02
N PHE A 308 4.63 14.29 -4.77
CA PHE A 308 5.09 15.33 -5.68
C PHE A 308 5.93 16.41 -4.99
N PHE A 309 5.54 16.85 -3.78
CA PHE A 309 6.29 17.85 -3.02
C PHE A 309 7.53 17.28 -2.30
N PHE A 310 7.39 16.16 -1.59
CA PHE A 310 8.37 15.73 -0.59
C PHE A 310 9.19 14.49 -0.97
N TRP A 311 8.81 13.72 -2.00
CA TRP A 311 9.46 12.43 -2.28
C TRP A 311 10.96 12.56 -2.53
N LYS A 312 11.37 13.46 -3.43
CA LYS A 312 12.78 13.72 -3.72
C LYS A 312 13.53 14.39 -2.56
N CYS A 313 12.85 15.24 -1.80
CA CYS A 313 13.40 15.85 -0.59
C CYS A 313 13.69 14.80 0.50
N LEU A 314 12.82 13.79 0.67
CA LEU A 314 13.05 12.65 1.56
C LEU A 314 14.20 11.75 1.11
N HIS A 315 14.49 11.69 -0.19
CA HIS A 315 15.64 10.95 -0.74
C HIS A 315 16.96 11.73 -0.64
N GLY A 316 16.93 13.01 -0.25
CA GLY A 316 18.11 13.89 -0.25
C GLY A 316 18.54 14.35 -1.64
N GLU A 317 17.72 14.13 -2.66
CA GLU A 317 17.99 14.55 -4.05
C GLU A 317 17.76 16.05 -4.27
N CYS A 318 16.98 16.70 -3.40
CA CYS A 318 16.59 18.10 -3.52
C CYS A 318 16.74 18.86 -2.19
N SER A 319 16.96 20.16 -2.29
CA SER A 319 17.06 21.13 -1.20
C SER A 319 15.76 21.20 -0.37
N THR A 320 15.79 20.66 0.86
CA THR A 320 14.67 20.75 1.81
C THR A 320 14.31 22.20 2.16
N GLN A 321 15.32 23.07 2.28
CA GLN A 321 15.15 24.48 2.61
C GLN A 321 14.42 25.28 1.53
N GLU A 322 14.82 25.14 0.26
CA GLU A 322 14.19 25.86 -0.85
C GLU A 322 12.76 25.36 -1.10
N MET A 323 12.52 24.05 -0.92
CA MET A 323 11.17 23.47 -0.98
C MET A 323 10.27 24.04 0.13
N CYS A 324 10.71 24.06 1.39
CA CYS A 324 9.92 24.65 2.48
C CYS A 324 9.63 26.16 2.24
N GLN A 325 10.63 26.94 1.79
CA GLN A 325 10.45 28.38 1.53
C GLN A 325 9.53 28.67 0.34
N THR A 326 9.57 27.85 -0.72
CA THR A 326 8.65 27.99 -1.87
C THR A 326 7.21 27.60 -1.50
N LEU A 327 7.02 26.63 -0.60
CA LEU A 327 5.70 26.27 -0.08
C LEU A 327 5.14 27.32 0.90
N GLU A 328 5.99 27.93 1.75
CA GLU A 328 5.58 29.03 2.65
C GLU A 328 5.16 30.28 1.85
N SER A 329 5.97 30.70 0.89
CA SER A 329 5.66 31.85 0.03
C SER A 329 4.46 31.62 -0.90
N ALA A 330 4.08 30.36 -1.15
CA ALA A 330 2.83 30.03 -1.82
C ALA A 330 1.58 30.11 -0.91
N GLY A 331 1.73 30.25 0.41
CA GLY A 331 0.61 30.35 1.35
C GLY A 331 -0.01 28.99 1.73
N LEU A 332 0.75 27.89 1.66
CA LEU A 332 0.34 26.62 2.24
C LEU A 332 0.54 26.66 3.75
N SER A 333 -0.49 26.29 4.52
CA SER A 333 -0.38 26.27 5.99
C SER A 333 0.55 25.13 6.45
N PRO A 334 1.35 25.34 7.51
CA PRO A 334 2.29 24.32 7.97
C PRO A 334 1.56 23.03 8.41
N GLN A 335 0.32 23.13 8.89
CA GLN A 335 -0.51 21.98 9.29
C GLN A 335 -0.84 21.06 8.10
N ILE A 336 -1.12 21.64 6.92
CA ILE A 336 -1.37 20.88 5.68
C ILE A 336 -0.06 20.23 5.19
N LEU A 337 1.06 20.97 5.27
CA LEU A 337 2.37 20.45 4.88
C LEU A 337 2.81 19.28 5.78
N LEU A 338 2.60 19.38 7.09
CA LEU A 338 2.86 18.32 8.06
C LEU A 338 2.04 17.06 7.77
N SER A 339 0.72 17.20 7.53
CA SER A 339 -0.11 16.04 7.22
C SER A 339 0.22 15.40 5.87
N LEU A 340 0.60 16.19 4.84
CA LEU A 340 1.09 15.65 3.57
C LEU A 340 2.40 14.87 3.77
N LEU A 341 3.38 15.47 4.46
CA LEU A 341 4.69 14.86 4.73
C LEU A 341 4.57 13.56 5.52
N LEU A 342 3.81 13.56 6.62
CA LEU A 342 3.59 12.37 7.45
C LEU A 342 2.81 11.29 6.68
N LYS A 343 1.81 11.65 5.87
CA LYS A 343 1.04 10.66 5.12
C LYS A 343 1.90 9.94 4.08
N VAL A 344 2.81 10.65 3.40
CA VAL A 344 3.80 10.06 2.49
C VAL A 344 4.74 9.13 3.24
N TRP A 345 5.36 9.62 4.32
CA TRP A 345 6.31 8.87 5.15
C TRP A 345 5.71 7.53 5.63
N LEU A 346 4.53 7.59 6.25
CA LEU A 346 3.82 6.42 6.77
C LEU A 346 3.35 5.48 5.65
N SER A 347 2.96 6.00 4.47
CA SER A 347 2.53 5.15 3.36
C SER A 347 3.64 4.32 2.70
N LYS A 348 4.91 4.74 2.83
CA LYS A 348 6.06 4.13 2.12
C LYS A 348 7.15 3.65 3.06
N GLU A 349 6.72 3.01 4.15
CA GLU A 349 7.55 2.43 5.20
C GLU A 349 8.77 1.65 4.69
N LYS A 350 8.61 0.81 3.66
CA LYS A 350 9.69 -0.04 3.15
C LYS A 350 10.89 0.76 2.66
N GLU A 351 10.70 1.85 1.93
CA GLU A 351 11.81 2.62 1.35
C GLU A 351 12.46 3.59 2.35
N MET A 352 11.65 4.13 3.26
CA MET A 352 12.12 5.06 4.30
C MET A 352 12.95 4.34 5.38
N THR A 353 12.59 3.09 5.71
CA THR A 353 13.36 2.26 6.66
C THR A 353 14.71 1.75 6.11
N GLU A 354 14.97 1.81 4.79
CA GLU A 354 16.27 1.35 4.24
C GLU A 354 17.37 2.41 4.25
N ARG A 355 17.01 3.71 4.16
CA ARG A 355 17.98 4.80 3.96
C ARG A 355 18.02 5.74 5.16
N PRO A 356 19.09 5.73 5.97
CA PRO A 356 19.19 6.62 7.14
C PRO A 356 19.24 8.11 6.75
N GLN A 357 19.68 8.44 5.54
CA GLN A 357 19.64 9.82 5.01
C GLN A 357 18.22 10.40 5.01
N SER A 358 17.19 9.57 4.83
CA SER A 358 15.80 10.03 4.85
C SER A 358 15.36 10.58 6.21
N LEU A 359 15.95 10.09 7.31
CA LEU A 359 15.72 10.60 8.66
C LEU A 359 16.33 11.99 8.84
N CYS A 360 17.54 12.22 8.33
CA CYS A 360 18.16 13.54 8.31
C CYS A 360 17.31 14.55 7.51
N CYS A 361 16.80 14.12 6.35
CA CYS A 361 15.90 14.92 5.52
C CYS A 361 14.56 15.21 6.21
N LEU A 362 13.96 14.22 6.88
CA LEU A 362 12.73 14.38 7.66
C LEU A 362 12.93 15.36 8.83
N HIS A 363 14.02 15.22 9.59
CA HIS A 363 14.39 16.13 10.68
C HIS A 363 14.57 17.57 10.19
N SER A 364 15.27 17.73 9.06
CA SER A 364 15.50 19.03 8.42
C SER A 364 14.18 19.66 7.96
N MET A 365 13.27 18.90 7.37
CA MET A 365 11.95 19.41 6.98
C MET A 365 11.06 19.72 8.18
N LEU A 366 11.02 18.86 9.21
CA LEU A 366 10.19 19.10 10.40
C LEU A 366 10.67 20.34 11.18
N SER A 367 11.98 20.53 11.33
CA SER A 367 12.57 21.72 11.96
C SER A 367 12.33 23.01 11.14
N LEU A 368 12.32 22.94 9.80
CA LEU A 368 11.94 24.06 8.95
C LEU A 368 10.43 24.38 9.05
N LEU A 369 9.58 23.36 8.99
CA LEU A 369 8.12 23.49 9.10
C LEU A 369 7.68 24.03 10.47
N SER A 370 8.31 23.60 11.57
CA SER A 370 8.02 24.11 12.92
C SER A 370 8.45 25.57 13.13
N ASN A 371 9.38 26.07 12.32
CA ASN A 371 9.83 27.47 12.34
C ASN A 371 9.00 28.38 11.41
N MET A 372 8.06 27.83 10.63
CA MET A 372 7.13 28.64 9.83
C MET A 372 6.19 29.45 10.72
N LYS A 373 5.79 30.62 10.23
CA LYS A 373 4.77 31.43 10.91
C LYS A 373 3.47 30.63 11.03
N VAL A 374 2.82 30.72 12.20
CA VAL A 374 1.59 29.98 12.57
C VAL A 374 1.80 28.47 12.88
N ALA A 375 3.01 27.91 12.78
CA ALA A 375 3.25 26.50 13.17
C ALA A 375 3.27 26.31 14.70
N ILE A 376 4.04 27.13 15.41
CA ILE A 376 4.09 27.22 16.87
C ILE A 376 3.91 28.70 17.22
N ASP A 377 2.91 29.01 18.05
CA ASP A 377 2.67 30.37 18.52
C ASP A 377 3.80 30.80 19.47
N GLU A 378 4.41 31.98 19.28
CA GLU A 378 5.47 32.49 20.18
C GLU A 378 4.95 32.70 21.62
N SER A 379 3.63 32.78 21.80
CA SER A 379 2.97 32.84 23.10
C SER A 379 2.66 31.48 23.74
N TRP A 380 3.05 30.36 23.11
CA TRP A 380 2.74 29.02 23.62
C TRP A 380 3.38 28.74 24.98
N ASP A 381 2.59 28.18 25.91
CA ASP A 381 3.03 27.84 27.25
C ASP A 381 3.73 26.46 27.24
N LEU A 382 4.88 26.38 27.91
CA LEU A 382 5.65 25.14 28.06
C LEU A 382 4.90 24.10 28.91
N GLN A 383 3.90 24.53 29.68
CA GLN A 383 3.03 23.66 30.47
C GLN A 383 1.81 23.12 29.69
N SER A 384 1.61 23.47 28.43
CA SER A 384 0.46 23.03 27.63
C SER A 384 0.85 22.20 26.40
N VAL A 385 0.00 21.23 26.07
CA VAL A 385 0.22 20.23 25.01
C VAL A 385 0.05 20.87 23.63
N SER A 386 1.13 21.01 22.87
CA SER A 386 1.11 21.72 21.59
C SER A 386 0.18 21.05 20.56
N PRO A 387 -0.77 21.77 19.95
CA PRO A 387 -1.65 21.24 18.89
C PRO A 387 -0.86 20.73 17.67
N TRP A 388 0.28 21.36 17.37
CA TRP A 388 1.20 20.96 16.31
C TRP A 388 1.76 19.55 16.57
N TRP A 389 2.37 19.34 17.74
CA TRP A 389 2.87 18.02 18.13
C TRP A 389 1.74 17.02 18.36
N GLN A 390 0.55 17.47 18.77
CA GLN A 390 -0.63 16.59 18.85
C GLN A 390 -1.06 16.08 17.47
N GLN A 391 -1.06 16.92 16.43
CA GLN A 391 -1.35 16.50 15.06
C GLN A 391 -0.37 15.39 14.63
N MET A 392 0.93 15.58 14.87
CA MET A 392 1.95 14.58 14.54
C MET A 392 1.79 13.27 15.33
N ARG A 393 1.59 13.34 16.65
CA ARG A 393 1.34 12.17 17.51
C ARG A 393 0.11 11.39 17.05
N THR A 394 -1.01 12.08 16.76
CA THR A 394 -2.24 11.41 16.27
C THR A 394 -2.05 10.74 14.90
N ALA A 395 -1.25 11.32 14.00
CA ALA A 395 -0.94 10.70 12.71
C ALA A 395 -0.10 9.40 12.88
N CYS A 396 0.82 9.37 13.85
CA CYS A 396 1.58 8.16 14.17
C CYS A 396 0.68 7.05 14.74
N VAL A 397 -0.16 7.39 15.73
CA VAL A 397 -1.11 6.46 16.39
C VAL A 397 -2.15 5.89 15.42
N GLN A 398 -2.58 6.65 14.41
CA GLN A 398 -3.55 6.20 13.40
C GLN A 398 -2.93 5.42 12.23
N SER A 399 -1.61 5.22 12.22
CA SER A 399 -0.92 4.54 11.13
C SER A 399 -0.97 3.01 11.29
N SER A 400 -0.88 2.30 10.17
CA SER A 400 -0.75 0.83 10.13
C SER A 400 0.70 0.35 9.93
N SER A 401 1.66 1.27 10.01
CA SER A 401 3.04 1.13 9.57
C SER A 401 3.96 1.48 10.74
N ASN A 402 4.05 0.57 11.72
CA ASN A 402 4.63 0.83 13.03
C ASN A 402 6.12 1.21 12.97
N GLY A 403 6.90 0.66 12.04
CA GLY A 403 8.30 1.03 11.84
C GLY A 403 8.47 2.45 11.31
N ALA A 404 7.64 2.86 10.34
CA ALA A 404 7.63 4.25 9.87
C ALA A 404 7.15 5.22 10.97
N ALA A 405 6.13 4.83 11.73
CA ALA A 405 5.58 5.62 12.83
C ALA A 405 6.62 5.88 13.92
N LEU A 406 7.28 4.82 14.40
CA LEU A 406 8.34 4.90 15.41
C LEU A 406 9.45 5.86 14.97
N LEU A 407 9.99 5.68 13.77
CA LEU A 407 11.02 6.58 13.22
C LEU A 407 10.55 8.04 13.14
N SER A 408 9.32 8.28 12.67
CA SER A 408 8.79 9.64 12.63
C SER A 408 8.62 10.23 14.03
N ALA A 409 8.21 9.44 15.02
CA ALA A 409 8.04 9.87 16.40
C ALA A 409 9.38 10.23 17.07
N HIS A 410 10.46 9.47 16.83
CA HIS A 410 11.80 9.83 17.32
C HIS A 410 12.28 11.16 16.72
N VAL A 411 12.11 11.36 15.42
CA VAL A 411 12.47 12.63 14.76
C VAL A 411 11.59 13.78 15.27
N GLY A 412 10.28 13.56 15.47
CA GLY A 412 9.38 14.55 16.05
C GLY A 412 9.78 14.94 17.48
N HIS A 413 10.13 13.96 18.31
CA HIS A 413 10.61 14.18 19.66
C HIS A 413 11.94 14.96 19.69
N SER A 414 12.92 14.63 18.82
CA SER A 414 14.20 15.33 18.82
C SER A 414 14.09 16.79 18.36
N VAL A 415 13.24 17.08 17.35
CA VAL A 415 12.92 18.45 16.95
C VAL A 415 12.16 19.20 18.05
N ALA A 416 11.15 18.58 18.67
CA ALA A 416 10.38 19.18 19.77
C ALA A 416 11.28 19.54 20.96
N ALA A 417 12.17 18.64 21.36
CA ALA A 417 13.17 18.87 22.41
C ALA A 417 14.17 19.97 22.01
N GLY A 418 14.53 20.07 20.72
CA GLY A 418 15.39 21.13 20.17
C GLY A 418 14.78 22.52 20.33
N ILE A 419 13.50 22.67 19.98
CA ILE A 419 12.75 23.92 20.12
C ILE A 419 12.54 24.25 21.60
N ALA A 420 12.23 23.27 22.45
CA ALA A 420 12.08 23.46 23.88
C ALA A 420 13.38 24.00 24.52
N SER A 421 14.55 23.41 24.19
CA SER A 421 15.85 23.93 24.67
C SER A 421 16.10 25.38 24.20
N ALA A 422 15.89 25.68 22.91
CA ALA A 422 16.10 27.02 22.37
C ALA A 422 15.14 28.07 22.94
N LEU A 423 13.93 27.66 23.36
CA LEU A 423 12.94 28.54 23.96
C LEU A 423 13.18 28.75 25.47
N ALA A 424 13.76 27.76 26.16
CA ALA A 424 14.25 27.90 27.53
C ALA A 424 15.45 28.87 27.61
N GLU A 425 16.44 28.74 26.72
CA GLU A 425 17.58 29.66 26.61
C GLU A 425 17.14 31.12 26.37
N LYS A 426 16.10 31.35 25.56
CA LYS A 426 15.52 32.69 25.34
C LYS A 426 14.75 33.23 26.54
N LYS A 427 14.26 32.37 27.44
CA LYS A 427 13.50 32.76 28.65
C LYS A 427 14.39 32.99 29.88
N LEU A 428 15.64 32.54 29.90
CA LEU A 428 16.61 32.97 30.92
C LEU A 428 16.95 34.46 30.75
N PRO A 429 16.72 35.31 31.76
CA PRO A 429 17.07 36.72 31.66
C PRO A 429 18.59 36.92 31.74
N LYS A 430 19.16 37.67 30.78
CA LYS A 430 20.58 38.09 30.73
C LYS A 430 20.95 39.13 31.80
N SER A 431 20.42 39.00 33.02
CA SER A 431 20.53 39.98 34.11
C SER A 431 21.00 39.39 35.43
N LEU A 432 21.58 38.18 35.41
CA LEU A 432 22.36 37.63 36.52
C LEU A 432 23.81 37.47 36.04
N GLN A 433 24.76 37.85 36.89
CA GLN A 433 26.18 37.87 36.57
C GLN A 433 26.73 36.43 36.45
N GLU A 434 27.78 36.28 35.65
CA GLU A 434 28.25 34.99 35.10
C GLU A 434 28.87 34.02 36.14
N ASP A 435 29.05 34.44 37.40
CA ASP A 435 29.91 33.74 38.38
C ASP A 435 29.20 32.76 39.36
N ASP A 436 27.86 32.72 39.44
CA ASP A 436 27.12 31.87 40.42
C ASP A 436 26.24 30.75 39.79
N VAL A 437 26.13 30.68 38.46
CA VAL A 437 25.13 29.82 37.79
C VAL A 437 25.57 28.36 37.62
N GLU A 438 26.87 28.10 37.42
CA GLU A 438 27.40 26.75 37.15
C GLU A 438 27.20 25.74 38.31
N SER A 439 26.89 26.20 39.53
CA SER A 439 26.69 25.31 40.69
C SER A 439 25.24 24.87 40.93
N MET A 440 24.27 25.43 40.19
CA MET A 440 22.83 25.25 40.46
C MET A 440 22.03 24.69 39.26
N THR A 441 22.65 24.52 38.09
CA THR A 441 21.98 24.03 36.87
C THR A 441 21.87 22.50 36.77
N ASP A 442 22.61 21.74 37.58
CA ASP A 442 22.75 20.28 37.46
C ASP A 442 21.61 19.42 38.04
N SER A 443 20.51 20.01 38.55
CA SER A 443 19.49 19.23 39.30
C SER A 443 18.01 19.49 38.99
N TRP A 444 17.68 20.27 37.96
CA TRP A 444 16.28 20.56 37.61
C TRP A 444 16.01 20.36 36.12
N GLU A 445 15.68 19.13 35.73
CA GLU A 445 15.10 18.86 34.41
C GLU A 445 13.74 19.58 34.27
N ALA A 446 13.59 20.36 33.21
CA ALA A 446 12.33 21.03 32.90
C ALA A 446 11.31 20.05 32.31
N LEU A 447 10.65 19.28 33.18
CA LEU A 447 9.57 18.37 32.81
C LEU A 447 8.41 19.14 32.13
N SER A 448 8.22 18.89 30.83
CA SER A 448 7.05 19.37 30.09
C SER A 448 6.06 18.23 29.87
N LEU A 449 4.76 18.55 29.79
CA LEU A 449 3.77 17.53 29.45
C LEU A 449 4.01 16.96 28.05
N ASP A 450 4.46 17.79 27.09
CA ASP A 450 4.75 17.33 25.74
C ASP A 450 5.91 16.31 25.69
N THR A 451 6.99 16.49 26.46
CA THR A 451 8.10 15.50 26.52
C THR A 451 7.64 14.15 27.08
N GLU A 452 6.77 14.14 28.10
CA GLU A 452 6.26 12.87 28.65
C GLU A 452 5.27 12.18 27.69
N TYR A 453 4.41 12.93 26.99
CA TYR A 453 3.58 12.36 25.93
C TYR A 453 4.40 11.81 24.74
N TRP A 454 5.56 12.40 24.43
CA TRP A 454 6.48 11.85 23.45
C TRP A 454 7.11 10.54 23.95
N LYS A 455 7.69 10.51 25.16
CA LYS A 455 8.25 9.29 25.77
C LYS A 455 7.22 8.15 25.82
N LEU A 456 5.98 8.45 26.21
CA LEU A 456 4.87 7.49 26.23
C LEU A 456 4.56 6.93 24.83
N LEU A 457 4.45 7.81 23.82
CA LEU A 457 4.18 7.38 22.44
C LEU A 457 5.33 6.52 21.89
N LEU A 458 6.58 6.87 22.20
CA LEU A 458 7.75 6.10 21.77
C LEU A 458 7.71 4.69 22.34
N LYS A 459 7.53 4.52 23.66
CA LYS A 459 7.38 3.20 24.28
C LYS A 459 6.22 2.41 23.66
N GLN A 460 5.04 3.02 23.51
CA GLN A 460 3.87 2.37 22.90
C GLN A 460 4.10 1.94 21.43
N LEU A 461 4.86 2.72 20.64
CA LEU A 461 5.20 2.35 19.27
C LEU A 461 6.30 1.28 19.19
N GLU A 462 7.28 1.30 20.10
CA GLU A 462 8.23 0.19 20.26
C GLU A 462 7.48 -1.11 20.58
N ASP A 463 6.63 -1.10 21.62
CA ASP A 463 5.82 -2.26 22.03
C ASP A 463 4.93 -2.79 20.89
N CYS A 464 4.21 -1.90 20.18
CA CYS A 464 3.39 -2.29 19.03
C CYS A 464 4.21 -2.90 17.88
N LEU A 465 5.42 -2.40 17.62
CA LEU A 465 6.31 -2.93 16.58
C LEU A 465 6.86 -4.31 16.98
N ILE A 466 7.25 -4.49 18.24
CA ILE A 466 7.67 -5.77 18.81
C ILE A 466 6.53 -6.79 18.71
N LEU A 467 5.32 -6.43 19.18
CA LEU A 467 4.13 -7.29 19.09
C LEU A 467 3.78 -7.66 17.64
N GLN A 468 3.86 -6.73 16.69
CA GLN A 468 3.62 -7.02 15.27
C GLN A 468 4.70 -7.93 14.66
N THR A 469 5.95 -7.85 15.14
CA THR A 469 7.03 -8.76 14.73
C THR A 469 6.76 -10.18 15.26
N LEU A 470 6.36 -10.29 16.53
CA LEU A 470 6.03 -11.57 17.17
C LEU A 470 4.78 -12.22 16.56
N LEU A 471 3.76 -11.44 16.19
CA LEU A 471 2.58 -11.92 15.48
C LEU A 471 2.87 -12.50 14.09
N GLN A 472 3.99 -12.11 13.44
CA GLN A 472 4.34 -12.59 12.10
C GLN A 472 5.33 -13.75 12.07
N CYS A 473 6.18 -13.90 13.09
CA CYS A 473 7.06 -15.07 13.20
C CYS A 473 6.45 -16.17 14.08
N GLY A 474 5.65 -15.80 15.07
CA GLY A 474 5.37 -16.63 16.23
C GLY A 474 6.50 -16.57 17.25
N VAL A 475 6.16 -16.71 18.54
CA VAL A 475 7.13 -16.69 19.64
C VAL A 475 8.07 -17.89 19.56
N ALA A 476 7.53 -19.08 19.26
CA ALA A 476 8.29 -20.32 19.12
C ALA A 476 9.41 -20.25 18.06
N ASP A 477 9.11 -19.69 16.89
CA ASP A 477 10.07 -19.51 15.80
C ASP A 477 11.17 -18.50 16.15
N THR A 478 10.77 -17.38 16.78
CA THR A 478 11.71 -16.34 17.22
C THR A 478 12.70 -16.88 18.25
N VAL A 479 12.21 -17.64 19.24
CA VAL A 479 13.05 -18.28 20.25
C VAL A 479 13.89 -19.41 19.64
N ALA A 480 13.35 -20.24 18.75
CA ALA A 480 14.11 -21.28 18.06
C ALA A 480 15.27 -20.73 17.22
N LYS A 481 15.03 -19.66 16.45
CA LYS A 481 16.07 -18.93 15.70
C LYS A 481 17.16 -18.37 16.62
N TRP A 482 16.82 -17.94 17.84
CA TRP A 482 17.79 -17.46 18.83
C TRP A 482 18.57 -18.61 19.49
N VAL A 483 17.87 -19.67 19.91
CA VAL A 483 18.45 -20.92 20.45
C VAL A 483 19.49 -21.51 19.50
N PHE A 484 19.17 -21.57 18.21
CA PHE A 484 20.08 -22.02 17.16
C PHE A 484 21.34 -21.14 17.06
N LYS A 485 21.20 -19.81 17.10
CA LYS A 485 22.33 -18.86 16.98
C LYS A 485 23.28 -18.91 18.19
N GLN A 486 22.75 -19.18 19.37
CA GLN A 486 23.52 -19.26 20.61
C GLN A 486 24.08 -20.69 20.87
N ASP A 487 23.80 -21.65 19.99
CA ASP A 487 24.20 -23.07 20.10
C ASP A 487 23.79 -23.72 21.45
N ILE A 488 22.59 -23.36 21.94
CA ILE A 488 22.09 -23.77 23.26
C ILE A 488 21.70 -25.26 23.25
N SER A 489 22.21 -26.02 24.23
CA SER A 489 21.90 -27.45 24.33
C SER A 489 20.44 -27.72 24.77
N PRO A 490 19.82 -28.83 24.32
CA PRO A 490 18.47 -29.20 24.74
C PRO A 490 18.29 -29.46 26.24
N ASP A 491 19.38 -29.67 26.97
CA ASP A 491 19.33 -29.89 28.42
C ASP A 491 19.26 -28.55 29.19
N LEU A 492 19.89 -27.47 28.69
CA LEU A 492 19.72 -26.12 29.21
C LEU A 492 18.27 -25.61 29.03
N LEU A 493 17.61 -25.96 27.92
CA LEU A 493 16.19 -25.64 27.70
C LEU A 493 15.27 -26.27 28.75
N LYS A 494 15.60 -27.48 29.23
CA LYS A 494 14.86 -28.15 30.31
C LYS A 494 15.17 -27.52 31.65
N GLU A 495 16.44 -27.23 31.95
CA GLU A 495 16.85 -26.58 33.20
C GLU A 495 16.18 -25.20 33.38
N ALA A 496 16.07 -24.42 32.30
CA ALA A 496 15.33 -23.15 32.30
C ALA A 496 13.82 -23.33 32.59
N ARG A 497 13.20 -24.42 32.09
CA ARG A 497 11.80 -24.77 32.41
C ARG A 497 11.66 -25.20 33.87
N GLU A 498 12.56 -26.05 34.38
CA GLU A 498 12.52 -26.51 35.79
C GLU A 498 12.73 -25.35 36.78
N LYS A 499 13.50 -24.31 36.41
CA LYS A 499 13.64 -23.07 37.19
C LYS A 499 12.36 -22.22 37.24
N ARG A 500 11.48 -22.28 36.24
CA ARG A 500 10.14 -21.64 36.27
C ARG A 500 9.30 -22.23 37.40
N ASP A 501 9.30 -23.54 37.54
CA ASP A 501 8.47 -24.25 38.52
C ASP A 501 8.94 -24.06 39.97
N SER A 502 10.15 -23.54 40.19
CA SER A 502 10.75 -23.32 41.51
C SER A 502 10.70 -21.86 42.02
N HIS A 503 10.50 -20.86 41.15
CA HIS A 503 10.56 -19.44 41.52
C HIS A 503 9.21 -18.71 41.38
N SER A 504 8.65 -18.30 42.52
CA SER A 504 7.50 -17.37 42.56
C SER A 504 7.95 -15.91 42.43
N VAL A 505 7.56 -15.27 41.32
CA VAL A 505 7.46 -13.82 41.07
C VAL A 505 8.49 -12.93 41.79
N GLN A 506 9.55 -12.57 41.06
CA GLN A 506 10.20 -11.26 41.22
C GLN A 506 10.16 -10.55 39.87
N GLU A 507 9.29 -9.54 39.75
CA GLU A 507 9.33 -8.59 38.64
C GLU A 507 10.55 -7.69 38.83
N SER A 508 11.61 -7.90 38.04
CA SER A 508 12.79 -7.03 38.01
C SER A 508 13.29 -6.81 36.59
N GLY A 509 12.96 -5.65 36.02
CA GLY A 509 13.46 -5.18 34.72
C GLY A 509 12.39 -4.45 33.91
N GLU A 510 12.68 -3.21 33.49
CA GLU A 510 11.75 -2.38 32.68
C GLU A 510 11.68 -2.80 31.19
N VAL A 511 12.32 -3.91 30.81
CA VAL A 511 12.46 -4.35 29.42
C VAL A 511 11.87 -5.74 29.26
N SER A 512 10.97 -5.92 28.28
CA SER A 512 10.37 -7.22 27.98
C SER A 512 11.46 -8.25 27.61
N PRO A 513 11.42 -9.48 28.16
CA PRO A 513 12.49 -10.46 27.96
C PRO A 513 12.61 -10.92 26.50
N VAL A 514 11.54 -10.80 25.72
CA VAL A 514 11.56 -11.07 24.26
C VAL A 514 12.33 -9.99 23.49
N VAL A 515 12.35 -8.76 23.99
CA VAL A 515 13.14 -7.66 23.40
C VAL A 515 14.63 -7.93 23.63
N ALA A 516 15.00 -8.34 24.84
CA ALA A 516 16.37 -8.77 25.15
C ALA A 516 16.82 -9.98 24.30
N ILE A 517 15.92 -10.92 23.96
CA ILE A 517 16.20 -11.99 22.98
C ILE A 517 16.43 -11.43 21.56
N LEU A 518 15.61 -10.49 21.10
CA LEU A 518 15.76 -9.85 19.78
C LEU A 518 17.03 -9.00 19.67
N GLU A 519 17.50 -8.43 20.79
CA GLU A 519 18.74 -7.67 20.92
C GLU A 519 19.98 -8.58 20.95
N THR A 520 19.99 -9.60 21.83
CA THR A 520 21.10 -10.54 21.99
C THR A 520 21.28 -11.51 20.83
N ALA A 521 20.40 -11.49 19.81
CA ALA A 521 20.45 -12.35 18.62
C ALA A 521 21.66 -12.14 17.66
N GLY A 522 22.74 -11.51 18.14
CA GLY A 522 24.02 -11.31 17.47
C GLY A 522 25.26 -11.27 18.39
N GLU A 523 25.11 -11.43 19.71
CA GLU A 523 26.22 -11.43 20.69
C GLU A 523 26.19 -12.74 21.51
N SER A 524 27.37 -13.29 21.84
CA SER A 524 27.46 -14.51 22.67
C SER A 524 27.17 -14.18 24.13
N ALA A 525 25.92 -14.43 24.56
CA ALA A 525 25.51 -14.27 25.95
C ALA A 525 26.15 -15.36 26.85
N SER A 526 26.27 -15.11 28.16
CA SER A 526 26.70 -16.14 29.10
C SER A 526 25.57 -17.12 29.41
N ASP A 527 25.90 -18.38 29.71
CA ASP A 527 24.93 -19.44 30.03
C ASP A 527 23.95 -19.02 31.16
N GLU A 528 24.43 -18.25 32.14
CA GLU A 528 23.59 -17.71 33.23
C GLU A 528 22.56 -16.68 32.72
N GLN A 529 22.96 -15.74 31.87
CA GLN A 529 22.05 -14.77 31.25
C GLN A 529 21.05 -15.44 30.30
N VAL A 530 21.50 -16.47 29.57
CA VAL A 530 20.64 -17.29 28.71
C VAL A 530 19.57 -18.01 29.52
N LEU A 531 19.94 -18.61 30.66
CA LEU A 531 19.01 -19.29 31.57
C LEU A 531 18.00 -18.31 32.20
N GLU A 532 18.43 -17.12 32.62
CA GLU A 532 17.54 -16.08 33.15
C GLU A 532 16.53 -15.62 32.09
N LEU A 533 17.00 -15.24 30.89
CA LEU A 533 16.14 -14.81 29.78
C LEU A 533 15.13 -15.89 29.38
N LEU A 534 15.57 -17.15 29.20
CA LEU A 534 14.67 -18.27 28.90
C LEU A 534 13.63 -18.47 30.00
N SER A 535 14.02 -18.41 31.27
CA SER A 535 13.08 -18.58 32.39
C SER A 535 11.99 -17.50 32.41
N LEU A 536 12.35 -16.25 32.08
CA LEU A 536 11.41 -15.14 31.96
C LEU A 536 10.46 -15.33 30.77
N VAL A 537 10.94 -15.74 29.59
CA VAL A 537 10.05 -15.95 28.43
C VAL A 537 9.13 -17.16 28.63
N TYR A 538 9.59 -18.24 29.28
CA TYR A 538 8.72 -19.37 29.68
C TYR A 538 7.62 -18.98 30.69
N GLN A 539 7.80 -17.92 31.48
CA GLN A 539 6.76 -17.37 32.34
C GLN A 539 5.71 -16.58 31.54
N HIS A 540 6.13 -15.84 30.52
CA HIS A 540 5.25 -14.95 29.73
C HIS A 540 4.51 -15.66 28.59
N PHE A 541 5.09 -16.71 28.00
CA PHE A 541 4.56 -17.44 26.84
C PHE A 541 4.57 -18.96 27.07
N PRO A 542 3.77 -19.47 28.03
CA PRO A 542 3.87 -20.85 28.49
C PRO A 542 3.30 -21.90 27.53
N CYS A 543 2.44 -21.52 26.58
CA CYS A 543 1.81 -22.45 25.62
C CYS A 543 2.57 -22.43 24.29
N SER A 544 2.87 -21.22 23.79
CA SER A 544 3.71 -20.98 22.62
C SER A 544 5.13 -21.54 22.79
N LEU A 545 5.62 -21.70 24.01
CA LEU A 545 6.90 -22.34 24.34
C LEU A 545 6.74 -23.62 25.15
N ASP A 546 5.64 -24.36 25.00
CA ASP A 546 5.64 -25.73 25.51
C ASP A 546 6.75 -26.54 24.81
N LEU A 547 7.29 -27.52 25.54
CA LEU A 547 8.54 -28.20 25.20
C LEU A 547 8.47 -28.88 23.82
N ASP A 548 7.33 -29.47 23.47
CA ASP A 548 7.13 -30.12 22.18
C ASP A 548 7.00 -29.09 21.03
N VAL A 549 6.41 -27.91 21.29
CA VAL A 549 6.29 -26.80 20.34
C VAL A 549 7.66 -26.17 20.07
N LEU A 550 8.40 -25.81 21.12
CA LEU A 550 9.73 -25.24 20.99
C LEU A 550 10.71 -26.24 20.36
N HIS A 551 10.70 -27.52 20.77
CA HIS A 551 11.53 -28.53 20.12
C HIS A 551 11.19 -28.71 18.64
N ALA A 552 9.92 -28.63 18.23
CA ALA A 552 9.52 -28.72 16.84
C ALA A 552 10.07 -27.55 16.01
N HIS A 553 9.96 -26.32 16.51
CA HIS A 553 10.52 -25.14 15.85
C HIS A 553 12.06 -25.17 15.82
N CYS A 554 12.72 -25.55 16.91
CA CYS A 554 14.17 -25.77 16.93
C CYS A 554 14.58 -26.83 15.91
N CYS A 555 13.96 -28.01 15.93
CA CYS A 555 14.23 -29.09 14.96
C CYS A 555 14.03 -28.63 13.52
N TRP A 556 13.00 -27.82 13.24
CA TRP A 556 12.78 -27.28 11.90
C TRP A 556 13.87 -26.31 11.47
N GLU A 557 14.30 -25.36 12.32
CA GLU A 557 15.40 -24.46 11.99
C GLU A 557 16.72 -25.23 11.81
N TYR A 558 17.02 -26.18 12.71
CA TYR A 558 18.11 -27.14 12.51
C TYR A 558 17.96 -27.88 11.17
N VAL A 559 16.75 -28.25 10.69
CA VAL A 559 16.53 -28.87 9.37
C VAL A 559 16.70 -27.90 8.18
N VAL A 560 16.29 -26.65 8.32
CA VAL A 560 16.48 -25.62 7.28
C VAL A 560 17.99 -25.37 7.07
N GLN A 561 18.76 -25.40 8.15
CA GLN A 561 20.22 -25.38 8.11
C GLN A 561 20.82 -26.78 7.80
N TRP A 562 20.12 -27.88 8.06
CA TRP A 562 20.52 -29.28 7.75
C TRP A 562 20.64 -29.54 6.26
N ASN A 563 19.84 -28.83 5.45
CA ASN A 563 19.97 -28.79 4.00
C ASN A 563 21.35 -28.22 3.57
N LYS A 564 22.12 -27.67 4.52
CA LYS A 564 23.54 -27.32 4.44
C LYS A 564 24.47 -28.36 5.13
N ASP A 565 24.14 -28.95 6.31
CA ASP A 565 24.82 -30.18 6.85
C ASP A 565 24.05 -30.94 8.01
N PRO A 566 24.09 -32.30 8.15
CA PRO A 566 22.89 -33.06 8.63
C PRO A 566 22.89 -33.86 9.98
N GLU A 567 21.80 -33.79 10.79
CA GLU A 567 21.12 -34.87 11.62
C GLU A 567 19.82 -34.41 12.40
N VAL A 568 18.56 -34.91 12.19
CA VAL A 568 17.30 -34.56 12.97
C VAL A 568 16.16 -35.66 12.95
N LYS A 569 15.13 -35.52 13.82
CA LYS A 569 13.92 -36.34 14.19
C LYS A 569 12.57 -35.62 13.89
N THR A 570 11.32 -36.14 14.01
CA THR A 570 10.72 -37.51 14.13
C THR A 570 9.24 -37.54 13.66
N TRP A 571 8.41 -36.49 13.89
CA TRP A 571 7.05 -36.32 13.30
C TRP A 571 6.98 -35.14 12.32
N LEU A 572 7.85 -34.15 12.51
CA LEU A 572 8.45 -33.38 11.42
C LEU A 572 8.92 -34.29 10.25
N SER A 573 9.20 -35.58 10.48
CA SER A 573 9.73 -36.52 9.48
C SER A 573 8.99 -36.53 8.14
N LEU A 574 7.66 -36.41 8.10
CA LEU A 574 6.94 -36.38 6.81
C LEU A 574 7.22 -35.08 6.04
N MET A 575 7.22 -33.94 6.73
CA MET A 575 7.56 -32.63 6.16
C MET A 575 9.05 -32.51 5.80
N MET A 576 9.95 -33.05 6.64
CA MET A 576 11.38 -33.19 6.37
C MET A 576 11.64 -34.06 5.14
N TRP A 577 10.92 -35.19 5.05
CA TRP A 577 11.05 -36.14 3.96
C TRP A 577 10.69 -35.51 2.62
N SER A 578 9.49 -34.91 2.54
CA SER A 578 8.98 -34.28 1.32
C SER A 578 9.80 -33.04 0.91
N THR A 579 10.21 -32.21 1.87
CA THR A 579 10.85 -30.92 1.59
C THR A 579 12.34 -31.05 1.26
N PHE A 580 13.09 -31.86 2.03
CA PHE A 580 14.56 -31.86 2.00
C PHE A 580 15.18 -33.22 1.65
N ILE A 581 14.71 -34.32 2.25
CA ILE A 581 15.43 -35.61 2.22
C ILE A 581 15.22 -36.38 0.91
N ILE A 582 13.99 -36.43 0.39
CA ILE A 582 13.62 -37.29 -0.76
C ILE A 582 14.49 -37.05 -2.01
N LYS A 583 14.90 -35.80 -2.26
CA LYS A 583 15.80 -35.42 -3.36
C LYS A 583 17.20 -36.02 -3.18
N ARG A 584 17.82 -35.85 -2.00
CA ARG A 584 19.15 -36.41 -1.69
C ARG A 584 19.13 -37.94 -1.68
N PHE A 585 18.08 -38.53 -1.09
CA PHE A 585 17.86 -39.97 -1.03
C PHE A 585 17.73 -40.60 -2.43
N SER A 586 16.96 -39.99 -3.34
CA SER A 586 16.84 -40.47 -4.73
C SER A 586 18.16 -40.39 -5.51
N SER A 587 18.91 -39.28 -5.40
CA SER A 587 20.26 -39.17 -6.01
C SER A 587 21.22 -40.25 -5.50
N ALA A 588 21.18 -40.55 -4.20
CA ALA A 588 21.95 -41.63 -3.60
C ALA A 588 21.55 -43.01 -4.16
N ALA A 589 20.24 -43.28 -4.30
CA ALA A 589 19.74 -44.54 -4.85
C ALA A 589 20.22 -44.77 -6.30
N TYR A 590 20.10 -43.76 -7.16
CA TYR A 590 20.58 -43.83 -8.53
C TYR A 590 22.11 -43.94 -8.62
N LEU A 591 22.87 -43.30 -7.73
CA LEU A 591 24.32 -43.44 -7.68
C LEU A 591 24.74 -44.87 -7.31
N ILE A 592 24.16 -45.45 -6.26
CA ILE A 592 24.47 -46.82 -5.82
C ILE A 592 24.08 -47.84 -6.91
N ASP A 593 22.91 -47.68 -7.55
CA ASP A 593 22.46 -48.58 -8.63
C ASP A 593 23.34 -48.51 -9.89
N LYS A 594 23.78 -47.31 -10.26
CA LYS A 594 24.72 -47.10 -11.38
C LYS A 594 26.10 -47.71 -11.10
N VAL A 595 26.58 -47.64 -9.86
CA VAL A 595 27.92 -48.08 -9.46
C VAL A 595 27.95 -49.58 -9.09
N GLY A 596 26.83 -50.14 -8.62
CA GLY A 596 26.68 -51.55 -8.24
C GLY A 596 27.49 -51.97 -7.00
N LYS A 597 27.93 -51.00 -6.19
CA LYS A 597 28.74 -51.16 -4.97
C LYS A 597 28.76 -49.83 -4.21
N ALA A 598 29.31 -49.81 -3.00
CA ALA A 598 29.62 -48.58 -2.27
C ALA A 598 30.38 -47.57 -3.17
N PRO A 599 29.83 -46.37 -3.44
CA PRO A 599 30.51 -45.33 -4.21
C PRO A 599 31.71 -44.77 -3.46
N LYS A 600 32.71 -44.23 -4.18
CA LYS A 600 33.86 -43.56 -3.59
C LYS A 600 33.52 -42.10 -3.28
N ASP A 601 34.06 -41.51 -2.21
CA ASP A 601 33.88 -40.11 -1.78
C ASP A 601 33.74 -39.08 -2.93
N ARG A 602 34.64 -39.07 -3.92
CA ARG A 602 34.57 -38.16 -5.08
C ARG A 602 33.25 -38.22 -5.86
N LEU A 603 32.61 -39.39 -5.93
CA LEU A 603 31.30 -39.57 -6.57
C LEU A 603 30.16 -39.13 -5.63
N CYS A 604 30.25 -39.45 -4.34
CA CYS A 604 29.30 -39.02 -3.32
C CYS A 604 29.19 -37.48 -3.29
N ARG A 605 30.34 -36.78 -3.24
CA ARG A 605 30.38 -35.31 -3.23
C ARG A 605 29.85 -34.68 -4.51
N ARG A 606 30.00 -35.34 -5.66
CA ARG A 606 29.55 -34.80 -6.96
C ARG A 606 28.06 -35.02 -7.21
N ASP A 607 27.56 -36.21 -6.92
CA ASP A 607 26.21 -36.64 -7.34
C ASP A 607 25.18 -36.55 -6.19
N VAL A 608 25.62 -36.61 -4.92
CA VAL A 608 24.76 -36.50 -3.72
C VAL A 608 25.05 -35.23 -2.92
N GLY A 609 26.30 -34.75 -2.95
CA GLY A 609 26.73 -33.50 -2.29
C GLY A 609 27.33 -33.68 -0.89
N MET A 610 27.67 -34.91 -0.48
CA MET A 610 28.22 -35.26 0.85
C MET A 610 29.35 -36.29 0.71
N SER A 611 30.17 -36.50 1.75
CA SER A 611 31.22 -37.52 1.75
C SER A 611 30.67 -38.94 1.78
N ASP A 612 31.50 -39.96 1.55
CA ASP A 612 31.11 -41.37 1.72
C ASP A 612 30.81 -41.76 3.18
N THR A 613 31.52 -41.18 4.14
CA THR A 613 31.21 -41.31 5.58
C THR A 613 29.84 -40.73 5.92
N SER A 614 29.58 -39.46 5.60
CA SER A 614 28.29 -38.82 5.87
C SER A 614 27.16 -39.46 5.08
N MET A 615 27.41 -39.95 3.86
CA MET A 615 26.43 -40.73 3.09
C MET A 615 26.07 -42.07 3.76
N THR A 616 27.00 -42.67 4.52
CA THR A 616 26.70 -43.89 5.29
C THR A 616 25.84 -43.57 6.51
N SER A 617 26.16 -42.51 7.27
CA SER A 617 25.34 -42.04 8.40
C SER A 617 23.94 -41.63 7.93
N PHE A 618 23.86 -40.80 6.88
CA PHE A 618 22.61 -40.33 6.28
C PHE A 618 21.67 -41.47 5.86
N MET A 619 22.20 -42.58 5.33
CA MET A 619 21.39 -43.77 4.99
C MET A 619 20.90 -44.52 6.24
N GLY A 620 21.67 -44.49 7.33
CA GLY A 620 21.21 -44.96 8.65
C GLY A 620 20.05 -44.10 9.12
N SER A 621 20.28 -42.78 9.24
CA SER A 621 19.26 -41.82 9.67
C SER A 621 18.00 -41.85 8.82
N CYS A 622 18.08 -42.03 7.49
CA CYS A 622 16.90 -42.22 6.64
C CYS A 622 16.11 -43.49 6.98
N SER A 623 16.80 -44.57 7.34
CA SER A 623 16.17 -45.83 7.74
C SER A 623 15.49 -45.68 9.10
N ASP A 624 16.18 -45.06 10.06
CA ASP A 624 15.64 -44.76 11.40
C ASP A 624 14.42 -43.80 11.31
N LEU A 625 14.49 -42.79 10.44
CA LEU A 625 13.41 -41.83 10.19
C LEU A 625 12.15 -42.53 9.63
N LEU A 626 12.32 -43.35 8.58
CA LEU A 626 11.22 -44.10 7.96
C LEU A 626 10.64 -45.15 8.92
N GLN A 627 11.48 -45.79 9.74
CA GLN A 627 11.03 -46.68 10.81
C GLN A 627 10.19 -45.92 11.84
N THR A 628 10.67 -44.77 12.33
CA THR A 628 9.92 -44.00 13.33
C THR A 628 8.61 -43.45 12.76
N MET A 629 8.53 -43.16 11.46
CA MET A 629 7.27 -42.81 10.79
C MET A 629 6.27 -43.98 10.80
N MET A 630 6.71 -45.22 10.56
CA MET A 630 5.85 -46.40 10.64
C MET A 630 5.41 -46.71 12.08
N GLU A 631 6.31 -46.57 13.06
CA GLU A 631 5.99 -46.74 14.48
C GLU A 631 4.98 -45.68 14.97
N ALA A 632 5.15 -44.42 14.53
CA ALA A 632 4.25 -43.33 14.88
C ALA A 632 2.83 -43.52 14.30
N ASP A 633 2.71 -43.94 13.04
CA ASP A 633 1.43 -44.18 12.36
C ASP A 633 0.61 -45.27 13.08
N VAL A 634 1.25 -46.38 13.46
CA VAL A 634 0.64 -47.45 14.26
C VAL A 634 0.17 -46.93 15.63
N SER A 635 0.95 -46.08 16.30
CA SER A 635 0.53 -45.47 17.58
C SER A 635 -0.58 -44.42 17.42
N SER A 636 -0.73 -43.82 16.24
CA SER A 636 -1.71 -42.76 15.98
C SER A 636 -3.15 -43.26 15.88
N GLU A 637 -3.36 -44.55 15.58
CA GLU A 637 -4.70 -45.16 15.62
C GLU A 637 -5.24 -45.33 17.04
N GLU A 638 -4.37 -45.31 18.07
CA GLU A 638 -4.74 -45.48 19.48
C GLU A 638 -4.79 -44.16 20.28
N MET A 639 -4.14 -43.10 19.78
CA MET A 639 -4.04 -41.80 20.47
C MET A 639 -5.05 -40.76 19.97
N LEU A 640 -5.62 -39.98 20.90
CA LEU A 640 -6.35 -38.76 20.56
C LEU A 640 -5.37 -37.69 20.08
N ALA A 641 -5.76 -36.91 19.07
CA ALA A 641 -4.97 -35.78 18.59
C ALA A 641 -4.69 -34.79 19.75
N PRO A 642 -3.46 -34.28 19.90
CA PRO A 642 -3.12 -33.36 20.97
C PRO A 642 -3.89 -32.04 20.80
N VAL A 643 -4.49 -31.57 21.88
CA VAL A 643 -5.10 -30.24 21.93
C VAL A 643 -3.99 -29.24 22.21
N LEU A 644 -3.68 -28.40 21.24
CA LEU A 644 -2.77 -27.28 21.43
C LEU A 644 -3.51 -26.16 22.17
N GLU A 645 -3.05 -25.85 23.38
CA GLU A 645 -3.49 -24.65 24.10
C GLU A 645 -2.79 -23.42 23.50
N VAL A 646 -3.51 -22.29 23.47
CA VAL A 646 -3.06 -21.02 22.93
C VAL A 646 -3.25 -19.98 24.03
N GLU A 647 -2.27 -19.09 24.26
CA GLU A 647 -2.42 -18.06 25.29
C GLU A 647 -3.66 -17.18 25.04
N ASP A 648 -4.38 -16.79 26.11
CA ASP A 648 -5.58 -15.94 26.05
C ASP A 648 -5.39 -14.68 25.18
N SER A 649 -4.18 -14.10 25.20
CA SER A 649 -3.76 -12.94 24.40
C SER A 649 -3.86 -13.15 22.88
N TRP A 650 -3.73 -14.40 22.40
CA TRP A 650 -3.72 -14.75 20.98
C TRP A 650 -5.06 -15.30 20.47
N VAL A 651 -5.98 -15.71 21.35
CA VAL A 651 -7.27 -16.36 20.99
C VAL A 651 -8.13 -15.53 20.01
N ALA A 652 -7.96 -14.20 20.00
CA ALA A 652 -8.69 -13.29 19.12
C ALA A 652 -7.94 -12.91 17.81
N MET A 653 -6.74 -13.45 17.57
CA MET A 653 -5.83 -13.02 16.50
C MET A 653 -5.53 -14.16 15.51
N GLU A 654 -5.64 -13.90 14.22
CA GLU A 654 -5.20 -14.82 13.16
C GLU A 654 -3.71 -14.58 12.85
N GLY A 655 -2.83 -15.36 13.48
CA GLY A 655 -1.40 -15.45 13.15
C GLY A 655 -1.11 -16.49 12.05
N PRO A 656 0.18 -16.68 11.67
CA PRO A 656 0.58 -17.85 10.88
C PRO A 656 0.49 -19.12 11.73
N ASN A 657 -0.02 -20.21 11.14
CA ASN A 657 -0.06 -21.51 11.82
C ASN A 657 1.34 -21.94 12.29
N SER A 658 1.43 -22.44 13.53
CA SER A 658 2.66 -22.99 14.08
C SER A 658 3.11 -24.24 13.30
N ILE A 659 4.39 -24.61 13.43
CA ILE A 659 4.91 -25.82 12.78
C ILE A 659 4.21 -27.08 13.30
N VAL A 660 3.70 -27.04 14.54
CA VAL A 660 2.94 -28.14 15.15
C VAL A 660 1.55 -28.26 14.54
N GLU A 661 0.84 -27.14 14.37
CA GLU A 661 -0.45 -27.10 13.67
C GLU A 661 -0.31 -27.57 12.22
N LEU A 662 0.70 -27.07 11.50
CA LEU A 662 1.01 -27.52 10.14
C LEU A 662 1.37 -29.01 10.06
N ALA A 663 1.94 -29.58 11.12
CA ALA A 663 2.22 -31.02 11.20
C ALA A 663 0.94 -31.84 11.49
N LEU A 664 0.04 -31.34 12.34
CA LEU A 664 -1.27 -31.96 12.62
C LEU A 664 -2.22 -31.89 11.41
N GLU A 665 -2.07 -30.88 10.55
CA GLU A 665 -2.81 -30.77 9.27
C GLU A 665 -2.30 -31.72 8.17
N GLN A 666 -1.19 -32.44 8.38
CA GLN A 666 -0.67 -33.38 7.39
C GLN A 666 -1.58 -34.61 7.22
N LYS A 667 -1.59 -35.16 6.00
CA LYS A 667 -2.30 -36.42 5.73
C LYS A 667 -1.51 -37.61 6.30
N HIS A 668 -2.24 -38.60 6.81
CA HIS A 668 -1.67 -39.90 7.20
C HIS A 668 -0.82 -40.51 6.10
N ILE A 669 0.22 -41.24 6.51
CA ILE A 669 1.12 -41.92 5.59
C ILE A 669 0.44 -43.15 5.00
N HIS A 670 0.82 -43.54 3.78
CA HIS A 670 0.44 -44.84 3.25
C HIS A 670 1.45 -45.88 3.75
N TYR A 671 1.20 -46.49 4.91
CA TYR A 671 2.14 -47.40 5.60
C TYR A 671 2.89 -48.37 4.67
N PRO A 672 2.25 -49.13 3.74
CA PRO A 672 2.96 -50.05 2.84
C PRO A 672 3.94 -49.36 1.87
N LEU A 673 3.73 -48.09 1.54
CA LEU A 673 4.63 -47.30 0.70
C LEU A 673 5.86 -46.84 1.49
N VAL A 674 5.70 -46.52 2.78
CA VAL A 674 6.79 -46.18 3.69
C VAL A 674 7.63 -47.41 4.01
N GLU A 675 7.01 -48.57 4.23
CA GLU A 675 7.70 -49.86 4.39
C GLU A 675 8.55 -50.20 3.14
N HIS A 676 7.97 -50.09 1.95
CA HIS A 676 8.68 -50.30 0.68
C HIS A 676 9.88 -49.35 0.53
N GLN A 677 9.72 -48.06 0.89
CA GLN A 677 10.78 -47.05 0.90
C GLN A 677 11.88 -47.38 1.96
N TYR A 678 11.49 -47.87 3.14
CA TYR A 678 12.40 -48.30 4.22
C TYR A 678 13.25 -49.49 3.78
N VAL A 679 12.66 -50.50 3.13
CA VAL A 679 13.39 -51.67 2.61
C VAL A 679 14.49 -51.24 1.61
N LEU A 680 14.21 -50.28 0.72
CA LEU A 680 15.23 -49.71 -0.16
C LEU A 680 16.35 -48.99 0.63
N SER A 681 15.98 -48.21 1.65
CA SER A 681 16.93 -47.51 2.54
C SER A 681 17.86 -48.50 3.27
N ALA A 682 17.31 -49.55 3.86
CA ALA A 682 18.05 -50.59 4.58
C ALA A 682 19.03 -51.33 3.65
N ILE A 683 18.63 -51.64 2.41
CA ILE A 683 19.52 -52.25 1.40
C ILE A 683 20.66 -51.29 1.02
N MET A 684 20.36 -49.99 0.81
CA MET A 684 21.36 -48.97 0.49
C MET A 684 22.35 -48.75 1.65
N TYR A 685 21.86 -48.68 2.89
CA TYR A 685 22.68 -48.61 4.10
C TYR A 685 23.60 -49.83 4.24
N ALA A 686 23.09 -51.04 4.01
CA ALA A 686 23.89 -52.27 4.05
C ALA A 686 24.97 -52.31 2.95
N ILE A 687 24.69 -51.83 1.73
CA ILE A 687 25.69 -51.72 0.66
C ILE A 687 26.83 -50.78 1.05
N MET A 688 26.51 -49.63 1.66
CA MET A 688 27.50 -48.67 2.17
C MET A 688 28.31 -49.26 3.33
N LYS A 689 27.65 -49.66 4.42
CA LYS A 689 28.25 -50.12 5.68
C LYS A 689 29.12 -51.36 5.52
N PHE A 690 28.69 -52.32 4.70
CA PHE A 690 29.42 -53.57 4.47
C PHE A 690 30.23 -53.58 3.16
N SER A 691 30.29 -52.45 2.43
CA SER A 691 31.05 -52.30 1.17
C SER A 691 30.74 -53.40 0.14
N LEU A 692 29.47 -53.74 0.00
CA LEU A 692 29.01 -54.83 -0.87
C LEU A 692 29.32 -54.54 -2.35
N LYS A 693 29.49 -55.62 -3.12
CA LYS A 693 29.92 -55.57 -4.53
C LYS A 693 28.92 -56.31 -5.42
N SER A 694 28.70 -55.76 -6.61
CA SER A 694 27.78 -56.29 -7.64
C SER A 694 26.30 -56.31 -7.23
N VAL A 695 25.89 -55.46 -6.28
CA VAL A 695 24.49 -55.32 -5.85
C VAL A 695 23.92 -54.01 -6.40
N LYS A 696 22.80 -54.12 -7.12
CA LYS A 696 22.05 -52.99 -7.68
C LYS A 696 20.70 -52.87 -6.97
N PRO A 697 20.53 -51.93 -6.02
CA PRO A 697 19.37 -51.89 -5.13
C PRO A 697 18.05 -51.80 -5.89
N LEU A 698 17.96 -51.01 -6.96
CA LEU A 698 16.69 -50.85 -7.69
C LEU A 698 16.35 -52.13 -8.48
N SER A 699 17.34 -52.89 -8.96
CA SER A 699 17.07 -54.13 -9.70
C SER A 699 16.42 -55.25 -8.89
N LEU A 700 16.42 -55.15 -7.54
CA LEU A 700 15.76 -56.10 -6.64
C LEU A 700 14.23 -55.92 -6.58
N PHE A 701 13.71 -54.89 -7.26
CA PHE A 701 12.28 -54.57 -7.34
C PHE A 701 11.76 -54.70 -8.78
N ASP A 702 10.48 -55.01 -8.89
CA ASP A 702 9.76 -55.13 -10.17
C ASP A 702 9.48 -53.74 -10.78
N SER A 703 8.73 -53.69 -11.89
CA SER A 703 8.39 -52.43 -12.55
C SER A 703 7.39 -51.58 -11.75
N LYS A 704 6.45 -52.17 -11.00
CA LYS A 704 5.51 -51.42 -10.16
C LYS A 704 6.21 -50.85 -8.92
N GLY A 705 6.99 -51.66 -8.22
CA GLY A 705 7.78 -51.24 -7.06
C GLY A 705 8.80 -50.14 -7.40
N LYS A 706 9.47 -50.23 -8.57
CA LYS A 706 10.35 -49.14 -9.06
C LYS A 706 9.60 -47.83 -9.28
N ASN A 707 8.39 -47.91 -9.85
CA ASN A 707 7.57 -46.74 -10.09
C ASN A 707 6.97 -46.14 -8.81
N ALA A 708 6.97 -46.86 -7.68
CA ALA A 708 6.43 -46.38 -6.41
C ALA A 708 7.42 -45.51 -5.61
N PHE A 709 8.73 -45.75 -5.73
CA PHE A 709 9.76 -45.00 -5.00
C PHE A 709 9.77 -43.50 -5.31
N PHE A 710 10.16 -42.71 -4.30
CA PHE A 710 10.37 -41.26 -4.39
C PHE A 710 9.13 -40.43 -4.80
N LYS A 711 7.94 -41.04 -4.72
CA LYS A 711 6.65 -40.34 -4.75
C LYS A 711 6.31 -39.78 -3.38
N ASP A 712 5.24 -38.98 -3.32
CA ASP A 712 4.60 -38.55 -2.07
C ASP A 712 4.18 -39.78 -1.22
N LEU A 713 4.63 -39.81 0.04
CA LEU A 713 4.37 -40.92 0.97
C LEU A 713 2.89 -41.01 1.41
N THR A 714 2.10 -39.96 1.18
CA THR A 714 0.65 -39.95 1.43
C THR A 714 -0.15 -40.49 0.24
N SER A 715 0.51 -40.80 -0.89
CA SER A 715 -0.17 -41.30 -2.09
C SER A 715 -0.46 -42.81 -2.01
N ILE A 716 -1.74 -43.17 -2.15
CA ILE A 716 -2.16 -44.58 -2.29
C ILE A 716 -1.61 -45.12 -3.62
N GLN A 717 -0.82 -46.20 -3.55
CA GLN A 717 -0.19 -46.79 -4.73
C GLN A 717 -0.37 -48.30 -4.80
N LEU A 718 -0.56 -48.79 -6.04
CA LEU A 718 -0.61 -50.21 -6.38
C LEU A 718 0.80 -50.82 -6.29
N LEU A 719 1.16 -51.26 -5.10
CA LEU A 719 2.35 -52.08 -4.85
C LEU A 719 2.21 -53.48 -5.50
N PRO A 720 3.32 -54.22 -5.67
CA PRO A 720 3.29 -55.55 -6.28
C PRO A 720 2.50 -56.53 -5.39
N SER A 721 1.61 -57.31 -5.99
CA SER A 721 0.75 -58.25 -5.29
C SER A 721 1.19 -59.70 -5.58
N GLY A 722 2.25 -60.17 -4.92
CA GLY A 722 2.68 -61.58 -4.86
C GLY A 722 3.26 -62.22 -6.14
N ASP A 723 2.74 -61.90 -7.33
CA ASP A 723 3.20 -62.47 -8.62
C ASP A 723 4.52 -61.83 -9.08
N MET A 724 5.62 -62.29 -8.49
CA MET A 724 6.98 -61.81 -8.78
C MET A 724 7.66 -62.60 -9.90
N ASP A 725 8.33 -61.88 -10.81
CA ASP A 725 9.11 -62.47 -11.91
C ASP A 725 10.21 -63.41 -11.35
N PRO A 726 10.30 -64.68 -11.80
CA PRO A 726 11.26 -65.65 -11.28
C PRO A 726 12.74 -65.20 -11.47
N SER A 727 13.02 -64.30 -12.41
CA SER A 727 14.35 -63.70 -12.57
C SER A 727 14.71 -62.73 -11.41
N ILE A 728 13.73 -62.01 -10.87
CA ILE A 728 13.92 -61.13 -9.70
C ILE A 728 14.07 -61.97 -8.43
N VAL A 729 13.29 -63.06 -8.31
CA VAL A 729 13.40 -64.00 -7.18
C VAL A 729 14.78 -64.66 -7.14
N SER A 730 15.31 -65.12 -8.29
CA SER A 730 16.66 -65.70 -8.34
C SER A 730 17.76 -64.68 -8.03
N LEU A 731 17.61 -63.42 -8.48
CA LEU A 731 18.53 -62.33 -8.14
C LEU A 731 18.51 -62.01 -6.63
N ARG A 732 17.33 -61.95 -6.02
CA ARG A 732 17.15 -61.79 -4.56
C ARG A 732 17.85 -62.92 -3.79
N GLN A 733 17.61 -64.18 -4.18
CA GLN A 733 18.27 -65.35 -3.57
C GLN A 733 19.79 -65.31 -3.73
N GLN A 734 20.30 -64.90 -4.89
CA GLN A 734 21.74 -64.75 -5.14
C GLN A 734 22.38 -63.70 -4.21
N VAL A 735 21.68 -62.61 -3.91
CA VAL A 735 22.15 -61.60 -2.94
C VAL A 735 22.05 -62.13 -1.50
N SER A 736 20.97 -62.82 -1.13
CA SER A 736 20.82 -63.46 0.21
C SER A 736 21.95 -64.44 0.53
N MET A 737 22.48 -65.15 -0.47
CA MET A 737 23.62 -66.06 -0.33
C MET A 737 24.95 -65.36 -0.02
N THR A 738 25.05 -64.03 -0.17
CA THR A 738 26.31 -63.29 0.04
C THR A 738 26.51 -62.73 1.45
N GLY A 739 25.56 -62.91 2.37
CA GLY A 739 25.77 -62.60 3.79
C GLY A 739 24.55 -62.80 4.67
N SER A 740 24.74 -63.34 5.88
CA SER A 740 23.66 -63.76 6.79
C SER A 740 22.68 -62.64 7.18
N PHE A 741 23.13 -61.37 7.18
CA PHE A 741 22.28 -60.22 7.48
C PHE A 741 21.28 -59.93 6.35
N PHE A 742 21.65 -60.18 5.09
CA PHE A 742 20.73 -60.06 3.97
C PHE A 742 19.62 -61.11 4.04
N PHE A 743 19.86 -62.27 4.66
CA PHE A 743 18.82 -63.28 4.79
C PHE A 743 17.56 -62.73 5.47
N TYR A 744 17.69 -61.87 6.49
CA TYR A 744 16.53 -61.26 7.16
C TYR A 744 15.84 -60.20 6.27
N VAL A 745 16.60 -59.28 5.70
CA VAL A 745 16.06 -58.18 4.86
C VAL A 745 15.42 -58.70 3.57
N THR A 746 16.05 -59.64 2.86
CA THR A 746 15.46 -60.23 1.65
C THR A 746 14.32 -61.19 1.95
N TYR A 747 14.21 -61.72 3.17
CA TYR A 747 13.05 -62.53 3.57
C TYR A 747 11.82 -61.64 3.78
N CYS A 748 11.97 -60.46 4.40
CA CYS A 748 10.91 -59.43 4.40
C CYS A 748 10.52 -58.99 2.97
N CYS A 749 11.49 -58.78 2.07
CA CYS A 749 11.20 -58.50 0.65
C CYS A 749 10.37 -59.59 -0.06
N CYS A 750 10.30 -60.81 0.47
CA CYS A 750 9.55 -61.94 -0.10
C CYS A 750 8.22 -62.22 0.63
N ILE A 751 7.90 -61.45 1.67
CA ILE A 751 6.62 -61.49 2.39
C ILE A 751 5.68 -60.37 1.91
N ILE A 752 6.26 -59.30 1.33
CA ILE A 752 5.60 -58.29 0.47
C ILE A 752 5.54 -58.82 -0.98
#